data_AF-A0A250XQC7-F1
#
_entry.id   AF-A0A250XQC7-F1
#
_cell.length_a   1.000
_cell.length_b   1.000
_cell.length_c   1.000
_cell.angle_alpha   90.00
_cell.angle_beta   90.00
_cell.angle_gamma   90.00
#
_symmetry.space_group_name_H-M   'P 1'
#
loop_
_entity.id
_entity.type
_entity.pdbx_description
1 polymer ?
#
loop_
_entity_poly.entity_id
_entity_poly.type
_entity_poly.pdbx_seq_one_letter_code
_entity_poly.pdbx_strand_id
1 'polypeptide(L)'
;MDFQFFLDLVCLEGEAPWLRVSTAHAEIEAILPNPTKIQFFEVIGKLKNPTVTTRLDVNVRNTRFSINDKRDISDFVSKDSLSSNANIISIHKKLIGRTMQSGFYINLKTETPFKGDKLRLIFEPGPKLYRVIKRWSVESEGLFRIDCSAVRQCNTSRPFSQLQNSEFEESYELEVEFIGDACSPSGVVESLLRGVRFLSGLQSQPLQVTTPSDNNTQILDELKLTLGLQSLTLKPVGPAPVTLLHENLLPPDVDVVSILRGYKVTAKADGLRTTIYVAGDGRVHAISKLGITNIGIGTSEGLRGTVIDCEYVQDIGYLAFDIYCASGDVSCASWNLDERLARLDKIVKDLCIDTLQVKGYLPAARGCEILRDHRLGKMKYDIDGLIFTPEDLPVGGLWSLDEPKLFGTWLNCFKWKPPSMNSIDFFVDLDSDRGIAYLYLEYRGVKTETDIDPVEYILGLDNRNKPSRSRRRLFEPLPTAQLQLDTASKTFKCSNGDVIKNGTVVEFRYDYGVFHAMRARTDKGDEANHWDVGISVFRSMTDPVTEAQVCLRDPVENNQEKWGKYSHRGDRRMLVSSEMRTFHNWVKASLIERFKGSSRLLDLACGKGGDLNHWMHAGMDYVLGLDQSSDSIVNGQDGVYARMNHDPKFSRYLFARFDASQPLNETGFVQSPDCQLLRALYGLSSSVQLPNGLHGSAKAGFPIVTCMFALHYFFEDQKKLIGFLDNVVQSIERPGGRFVGCCFDSSEVRKLLRDGVQEGRVPDGRLMWRIEDIGSERIDVYVDSINKRTPENLVDFDRLQILLQDRGLTLESTGTFEDLYKDYMGKPMDKVQQTFSFLNRCMNQRPGDDEWFCSAHKEDGKLGISYSAFMSLPKLRPLVMRSDVDIPDDSPEAWLKQEPYDTHQGAL
;
A
#
# COMPACT_ATOMS: atom_id res chain seq x y z
N MET A 1 -40.11 -6.09 20.92
CA MET A 1 -41.05 -7.22 21.09
C MET A 1 -40.49 -8.37 20.29
N ASP A 2 -40.41 -9.56 20.88
CA ASP A 2 -40.17 -10.79 20.11
C ASP A 2 -41.32 -10.99 19.11
N PHE A 3 -41.04 -11.60 17.95
CA PHE A 3 -42.07 -12.01 17.00
C PHE A 3 -43.10 -12.92 17.69
N GLN A 4 -42.66 -13.77 18.62
CA GLN A 4 -43.55 -14.58 19.45
C GLN A 4 -44.43 -13.73 20.38
N PHE A 5 -43.90 -12.65 20.98
CA PHE A 5 -44.68 -11.74 21.82
C PHE A 5 -45.66 -10.87 21.01
N PHE A 6 -45.30 -10.50 19.78
CA PHE A 6 -46.20 -9.83 18.84
C PHE A 6 -47.32 -10.78 18.38
N LEU A 7 -46.98 -12.05 18.14
CA LEU A 7 -47.96 -13.12 17.94
C LEU A 7 -48.83 -13.29 19.18
N ASP A 8 -48.30 -13.32 20.40
CA ASP A 8 -49.08 -13.43 21.65
C ASP A 8 -50.00 -12.22 21.86
N LEU A 9 -49.60 -11.02 21.41
CA LEU A 9 -50.45 -9.82 21.41
C LEU A 9 -51.63 -9.93 20.42
N VAL A 10 -51.45 -10.70 19.34
CA VAL A 10 -52.47 -11.04 18.35
C VAL A 10 -53.24 -12.33 18.75
N CYS A 11 -52.64 -13.19 19.57
CA CYS A 11 -53.09 -14.54 19.95
C CYS A 11 -53.63 -14.66 21.38
N LEU A 12 -53.77 -13.56 22.15
CA LEU A 12 -54.51 -13.58 23.42
C LEU A 12 -56.01 -13.76 23.17
N GLU A 13 -56.41 -14.99 22.87
CA GLU A 13 -57.76 -15.48 23.06
C GLU A 13 -58.02 -15.65 24.56
N GLY A 14 -59.07 -15.00 25.08
CA GLY A 14 -59.56 -15.25 26.42
C GLY A 14 -60.41 -14.14 27.03
N GLU A 15 -59.80 -13.04 27.45
CA GLU A 15 -60.46 -12.12 28.41
C GLU A 15 -60.19 -10.63 28.17
N ALA A 16 -60.22 -10.18 26.91
CA ALA A 16 -60.12 -8.75 26.56
C ALA A 16 -61.37 -8.29 25.77
N PRO A 17 -62.38 -7.65 26.42
CA PRO A 17 -63.60 -7.20 25.75
C PRO A 17 -63.41 -6.12 24.67
N TRP A 18 -62.18 -5.60 24.50
CA TRP A 18 -61.84 -4.55 23.55
C TRP A 18 -61.33 -5.06 22.20
N LEU A 19 -61.11 -6.38 22.06
CA LEU A 19 -60.73 -7.03 20.80
C LEU A 19 -61.89 -7.73 20.09
N ARG A 20 -63.14 -7.30 20.35
CA ARG A 20 -64.14 -7.18 19.28
C ARG A 20 -63.80 -5.96 18.42
N VAL A 21 -62.62 -5.95 17.81
CA VAL A 21 -62.38 -5.00 16.72
C VAL A 21 -63.16 -5.57 15.55
N SER A 22 -64.36 -5.04 15.34
CA SER A 22 -64.99 -5.12 14.02
C SER A 22 -63.92 -4.74 13.01
N THR A 23 -63.74 -5.57 12.01
CA THR A 23 -62.79 -5.51 10.88
C THR A 23 -62.79 -4.19 10.07
N ALA A 24 -63.41 -3.12 10.57
CA ALA A 24 -63.55 -1.83 9.90
C ALA A 24 -62.45 -0.80 10.23
N HIS A 25 -61.59 -1.01 11.25
CA HIS A 25 -60.73 0.06 11.79
C HIS A 25 -59.27 -0.34 12.13
N ALA A 26 -58.78 -1.51 11.71
CA ALA A 26 -57.40 -1.93 11.94
C ALA A 26 -56.68 -2.21 10.59
N GLU A 27 -55.43 -1.74 10.48
CA GLU A 27 -54.58 -1.84 9.29
C GLU A 27 -53.30 -2.59 9.67
N ILE A 28 -52.96 -3.64 8.91
CA ILE A 28 -51.71 -4.40 9.06
C ILE A 28 -50.92 -4.27 7.76
N GLU A 29 -49.69 -3.78 7.88
CA GLU A 29 -48.80 -3.52 6.74
C GLU A 29 -47.38 -4.03 7.04
N ALA A 30 -46.69 -4.50 6.00
CA ALA A 30 -45.26 -4.74 5.98
C ALA A 30 -44.58 -3.65 5.15
N ILE A 31 -43.69 -2.87 5.76
CA ILE A 31 -42.99 -1.74 5.13
C ILE A 31 -41.52 -2.07 4.94
N LEU A 32 -41.01 -1.86 3.73
CA LEU A 32 -39.58 -1.86 3.48
C LEU A 32 -38.95 -0.54 3.98
N PRO A 33 -37.94 -0.58 4.87
CA PRO A 33 -37.27 0.62 5.32
C PRO A 33 -36.38 1.22 4.22
N ASN A 34 -36.60 2.50 3.92
CA ASN A 34 -35.74 3.35 3.08
C ASN A 34 -35.26 2.73 1.75
N PRO A 35 -36.16 2.30 0.83
CA PRO A 35 -35.76 1.84 -0.49
C PRO A 35 -34.95 2.90 -1.24
N THR A 36 -33.86 2.46 -1.90
CA THR A 36 -33.14 3.33 -2.82
C THR A 36 -34.00 3.63 -4.06
N LYS A 37 -33.71 4.76 -4.71
CA LYS A 37 -34.37 5.14 -5.97
C LYS A 37 -34.32 4.04 -7.03
N ILE A 38 -33.18 3.34 -7.13
CA ILE A 38 -32.96 2.25 -8.08
C ILE A 38 -33.88 1.07 -7.76
N GLN A 39 -33.89 0.60 -6.51
CA GLN A 39 -34.78 -0.50 -6.07
C GLN A 39 -36.26 -0.16 -6.31
N PHE A 40 -36.66 1.07 -6.03
CA PHE A 40 -38.03 1.53 -6.24
C PHE A 40 -38.48 1.45 -7.71
N PHE A 41 -37.68 1.99 -8.63
CA PHE A 41 -38.02 1.96 -10.05
C PHE A 41 -37.94 0.56 -10.65
N GLU A 42 -37.08 -0.30 -10.13
CA GLU A 42 -37.00 -1.69 -10.56
C GLU A 42 -38.28 -2.47 -10.21
N VAL A 43 -38.75 -2.33 -8.97
CA VAL A 43 -40.00 -2.97 -8.51
C VAL A 43 -41.18 -2.48 -9.35
N ILE A 44 -41.30 -1.15 -9.56
CA ILE A 44 -42.36 -0.57 -10.40
C ILE A 44 -42.32 -1.13 -11.82
N GLY A 45 -41.13 -1.26 -12.40
CA GLY A 45 -40.97 -1.79 -13.77
C GLY A 45 -41.47 -3.22 -13.95
N LYS A 46 -41.59 -4.00 -12.87
CA LYS A 46 -42.05 -5.39 -12.89
C LYS A 46 -43.49 -5.58 -12.39
N LEU A 47 -44.15 -4.52 -11.88
CA LEU A 47 -45.56 -4.58 -11.52
C LEU A 47 -46.43 -4.73 -12.77
N LYS A 48 -47.33 -5.72 -12.77
CA LYS A 48 -48.30 -5.91 -13.85
C LYS A 48 -49.52 -5.01 -13.63
N ASN A 49 -49.78 -4.09 -14.56
CA ASN A 49 -50.96 -3.22 -14.59
C ASN A 49 -51.26 -2.46 -13.27
N PRO A 50 -50.30 -1.70 -12.70
CA PRO A 50 -50.54 -0.95 -11.46
C PRO A 50 -51.55 0.19 -11.66
N THR A 51 -52.43 0.38 -10.67
CA THR A 51 -53.27 1.58 -10.57
C THR A 51 -52.41 2.74 -10.08
N VAL A 52 -52.40 3.86 -10.81
CA VAL A 52 -51.57 5.03 -10.48
C VAL A 52 -52.43 6.16 -9.94
N THR A 53 -52.13 6.62 -8.73
CA THR A 53 -52.83 7.73 -8.08
C THR A 53 -51.87 8.81 -7.63
N THR A 54 -52.35 10.04 -7.53
CA THR A 54 -51.64 11.17 -6.93
C THR A 54 -52.52 11.73 -5.83
N ARG A 55 -51.95 11.94 -4.63
CA ARG A 55 -52.64 12.58 -3.52
C ARG A 55 -51.73 13.55 -2.76
N LEU A 56 -52.35 14.49 -2.07
CA LEU A 56 -51.69 15.40 -1.14
C LEU A 56 -52.16 15.08 0.28
N ASP A 57 -51.24 14.66 1.14
CA ASP A 57 -51.49 14.46 2.57
C ASP A 57 -51.02 15.71 3.34
N VAL A 58 -51.90 16.28 4.16
CA VAL A 58 -51.58 17.29 5.17
C VAL A 58 -51.70 16.65 6.53
N ASN A 59 -50.57 16.45 7.20
CA ASN A 59 -50.54 15.91 8.56
C ASN A 59 -50.49 17.07 9.56
N VAL A 60 -51.50 17.14 10.42
CA VAL A 60 -51.60 18.12 11.50
C VAL A 60 -51.75 17.35 12.80
N ARG A 61 -50.78 17.48 13.71
CA ARG A 61 -50.71 16.69 14.96
C ARG A 61 -50.76 15.18 14.63
N ASN A 62 -51.77 14.44 15.13
CA ASN A 62 -51.98 13.01 14.88
C ASN A 62 -53.10 12.73 13.87
N THR A 63 -53.43 13.70 13.01
CA THR A 63 -54.50 13.57 12.01
C THR A 63 -53.93 13.74 10.62
N ARG A 64 -54.24 12.79 9.73
CA ARG A 64 -53.91 12.86 8.31
C ARG A 64 -55.14 13.31 7.53
N PHE A 65 -55.00 14.38 6.76
CA PHE A 65 -56.00 14.84 5.79
C PHE A 65 -55.48 14.58 4.38
N SER A 66 -56.15 13.72 3.63
CA SER A 66 -55.73 13.30 2.27
C SER A 66 -56.66 13.89 1.23
N ILE A 67 -56.09 14.59 0.25
CA ILE A 67 -56.79 15.24 -0.87
C ILE A 67 -56.42 14.48 -2.14
N ASN A 68 -57.41 13.90 -2.82
CA ASN A 68 -57.19 13.01 -3.97
C ASN A 68 -57.63 13.63 -5.32
N ASP A 69 -58.49 14.64 -5.31
CA ASP A 69 -58.96 15.28 -6.54
C ASP A 69 -57.89 16.22 -7.12
N LYS A 70 -57.63 16.08 -8.43
CA LYS A 70 -56.57 16.86 -9.10
C LYS A 70 -56.82 18.37 -9.08
N ARG A 71 -58.07 18.83 -9.14
CA ARG A 71 -58.41 20.25 -9.10
C ARG A 71 -58.20 20.79 -7.69
N ASP A 72 -58.69 20.08 -6.68
CA ASP A 72 -58.51 20.47 -5.27
C ASP A 72 -57.02 20.50 -4.88
N ILE A 73 -56.21 19.54 -5.35
CA ILE A 73 -54.74 19.55 -5.14
C ILE A 73 -54.13 20.79 -5.81
N SER A 74 -54.51 21.10 -7.05
CA SER A 74 -53.98 22.26 -7.78
C SER A 74 -54.34 23.58 -7.09
N ASP A 75 -55.57 23.72 -6.60
CA ASP A 75 -56.02 24.91 -5.87
C ASP A 75 -55.35 25.03 -4.51
N PHE A 76 -55.13 23.92 -3.80
CA PHE A 76 -54.37 23.94 -2.54
C PHE A 76 -52.92 24.37 -2.75
N VAL A 77 -52.24 23.78 -3.75
CA VAL A 77 -50.83 24.06 -4.06
C VAL A 77 -50.62 25.52 -4.49
N SER A 78 -51.55 26.07 -5.28
CA SER A 78 -51.39 27.42 -5.86
C SER A 78 -51.91 28.54 -4.96
N LYS A 79 -52.95 28.30 -4.16
CA LYS A 79 -53.69 29.35 -3.45
C LYS A 79 -53.89 29.07 -1.96
N ASP A 80 -53.45 27.92 -1.43
CA ASP A 80 -53.81 27.43 -0.09
C ASP A 80 -55.32 27.53 0.16
N SER A 81 -56.13 27.11 -0.81
CA SER A 81 -57.59 27.15 -0.73
C SER A 81 -58.22 25.84 -1.15
N LEU A 82 -59.28 25.42 -0.45
CA LEU A 82 -60.11 24.27 -0.82
C LEU A 82 -61.57 24.70 -0.90
N SER A 83 -62.32 24.09 -1.81
CA SER A 83 -63.76 24.29 -1.88
C SER A 83 -64.44 23.72 -0.62
N SER A 84 -65.57 24.29 -0.21
CA SER A 84 -66.35 23.78 0.94
C SER A 84 -66.86 22.35 0.72
N ASN A 85 -66.88 21.87 -0.53
CA ASN A 85 -67.29 20.54 -0.94
C ASN A 85 -66.11 19.62 -1.29
N ALA A 86 -64.87 20.02 -1.00
CA ALA A 86 -63.68 19.22 -1.30
C ALA A 86 -63.76 17.87 -0.60
N ASN A 87 -63.53 16.79 -1.36
CA ASN A 87 -63.62 15.43 -0.83
C ASN A 87 -62.32 15.07 -0.08
N ILE A 88 -62.26 15.45 1.20
CA ILE A 88 -61.10 15.24 2.07
C ILE A 88 -61.31 14.00 2.92
N ILE A 89 -60.44 13.01 2.74
CA ILE A 89 -60.36 11.83 3.60
C ILE A 89 -59.57 12.19 4.85
N SER A 90 -60.18 12.10 6.02
CA SER A 90 -59.58 12.53 7.29
C SER A 90 -59.53 11.37 8.28
N ILE A 91 -58.32 10.91 8.59
CA ILE A 91 -58.08 9.70 9.38
C ILE A 91 -57.13 10.02 10.54
N HIS A 92 -57.50 9.56 11.73
CA HIS A 92 -56.57 9.39 12.83
C HIS A 92 -55.92 8.02 12.73
N LYS A 93 -54.61 8.01 12.40
CA LYS A 93 -53.78 6.81 12.43
C LYS A 93 -53.01 6.75 13.75
N LYS A 94 -53.07 5.63 14.45
CA LYS A 94 -52.25 5.37 15.64
C LYS A 94 -51.57 4.01 15.51
N LEU A 95 -50.25 3.97 15.68
CA LEU A 95 -49.48 2.73 15.73
C LEU A 95 -49.76 2.01 17.07
N ILE A 96 -50.18 0.75 17.00
CA ILE A 96 -50.45 -0.11 18.16
C ILE A 96 -49.21 -0.94 18.49
N GLY A 97 -48.59 -1.52 17.47
CA GLY A 97 -47.43 -2.41 17.62
C GLY A 97 -46.59 -2.44 16.35
N ARG A 98 -45.29 -2.67 16.53
CA ARG A 98 -44.31 -2.81 15.45
C ARG A 98 -43.38 -3.97 15.76
N THR A 99 -43.10 -4.79 14.77
CA THR A 99 -42.04 -5.80 14.79
C THR A 99 -41.28 -5.80 13.46
N MET A 100 -40.14 -6.48 13.40
CA MET A 100 -39.34 -6.61 12.17
C MET A 100 -39.19 -8.08 11.81
N GLN A 101 -39.50 -8.43 10.56
CA GLN A 101 -39.35 -9.79 10.05
C GLN A 101 -38.91 -9.77 8.60
N SER A 102 -37.89 -10.55 8.26
CA SER A 102 -37.32 -10.59 6.89
C SER A 102 -37.00 -9.19 6.31
N GLY A 103 -36.69 -8.23 7.19
CA GLY A 103 -36.39 -6.84 6.88
C GLY A 103 -37.52 -5.91 6.51
N PHE A 104 -38.75 -6.34 6.73
CA PHE A 104 -39.89 -5.46 6.69
C PHE A 104 -40.30 -5.10 8.12
N TYR A 105 -40.67 -3.84 8.33
CA TYR A 105 -41.41 -3.44 9.51
C TYR A 105 -42.86 -3.87 9.36
N ILE A 106 -43.28 -4.82 10.20
CA ILE A 106 -44.70 -5.18 10.31
C ILE A 106 -45.32 -4.21 11.32
N ASN A 107 -46.19 -3.34 10.84
CA ASN A 107 -46.92 -2.37 11.66
C ASN A 107 -48.38 -2.80 11.81
N LEU A 108 -48.89 -2.75 13.03
CA LEU A 108 -50.32 -2.81 13.34
C LEU A 108 -50.79 -1.40 13.71
N LYS A 109 -51.77 -0.87 12.98
CA LYS A 109 -52.32 0.47 13.18
C LYS A 109 -53.83 0.42 13.39
N THR A 110 -54.36 1.37 14.15
CA THR A 110 -55.80 1.70 14.11
C THR A 110 -56.04 2.90 13.21
N GLU A 111 -57.07 2.83 12.38
CA GLU A 111 -57.62 3.94 11.62
C GLU A 111 -59.01 4.30 12.14
N THR A 112 -59.17 5.55 12.58
CA THR A 112 -60.49 6.07 12.98
C THR A 112 -60.83 7.34 12.20
N PRO A 113 -62.06 7.46 11.65
CA PRO A 113 -62.46 8.66 10.95
C PRO A 113 -62.44 9.88 11.88
N PHE A 114 -61.83 10.97 11.43
CA PHE A 114 -61.89 12.24 12.14
C PHE A 114 -63.29 12.88 11.97
N LYS A 115 -63.92 13.27 13.08
CA LYS A 115 -65.30 13.81 13.13
C LYS A 115 -65.41 15.33 13.33
N GLY A 116 -64.31 16.07 13.34
CA GLY A 116 -64.31 17.53 13.53
C GLY A 116 -64.27 18.33 12.23
N ASP A 117 -64.13 19.65 12.37
CA ASP A 117 -64.01 20.59 11.24
C ASP A 117 -62.64 20.43 10.55
N LYS A 118 -62.66 19.77 9.38
CA LYS A 118 -61.47 19.42 8.58
C LYS A 118 -60.74 20.67 8.07
N LEU A 119 -61.48 21.65 7.54
CA LEU A 119 -60.90 22.84 6.91
C LEU A 119 -60.25 23.73 7.96
N ARG A 120 -60.91 23.91 9.12
CA ARG A 120 -60.35 24.70 10.22
C ARG A 120 -58.99 24.15 10.68
N LEU A 121 -58.83 22.84 10.79
CA LEU A 121 -57.57 22.20 11.22
C LEU A 121 -56.48 22.25 10.14
N ILE A 122 -56.83 22.03 8.88
CA ILE A 122 -55.87 22.12 7.77
C ILE A 122 -55.28 23.52 7.68
N PHE A 123 -56.07 24.57 7.93
CA PHE A 123 -55.64 25.97 7.84
C PHE A 123 -55.22 26.60 9.17
N GLU A 124 -55.26 25.86 10.29
CA GLU A 124 -54.81 26.36 11.60
C GLU A 124 -53.31 26.73 11.55
N PRO A 125 -52.88 27.84 12.17
CA PRO A 125 -51.46 28.16 12.30
C PRO A 125 -50.73 27.11 13.16
N GLY A 126 -49.59 26.61 12.69
CA GLY A 126 -48.80 25.62 13.44
C GLY A 126 -47.97 24.72 12.52
N PRO A 127 -47.15 23.83 13.10
CA PRO A 127 -46.32 22.90 12.33
C PRO A 127 -47.19 21.87 11.59
N LYS A 128 -46.92 21.71 10.29
CA LYS A 128 -47.61 20.78 9.39
C LYS A 128 -46.58 20.00 8.60
N LEU A 129 -46.89 18.75 8.32
CA LEU A 129 -46.14 17.92 7.40
C LEU A 129 -46.96 17.75 6.12
N TYR A 130 -46.51 18.40 5.05
CA TYR A 130 -47.07 18.24 3.72
C TYR A 130 -46.37 17.09 3.00
N ARG A 131 -47.13 16.18 2.39
CA ARG A 131 -46.61 15.06 1.60
C ARG A 131 -47.35 14.97 0.27
N VAL A 132 -46.67 15.25 -0.83
CA VAL A 132 -47.18 14.97 -2.18
C VAL A 132 -46.77 13.55 -2.54
N ILE A 133 -47.75 12.69 -2.77
CA ILE A 133 -47.53 11.25 -2.94
C ILE A 133 -48.02 10.83 -4.33
N LYS A 134 -47.15 10.17 -5.09
CA LYS A 134 -47.52 9.43 -6.30
C LYS A 134 -47.40 7.94 -6.00
N ARG A 135 -48.50 7.20 -6.09
CA ARG A 135 -48.59 5.80 -5.65
C ARG A 135 -48.98 4.88 -6.81
N TRP A 136 -48.28 3.75 -6.92
CA TRP A 136 -48.57 2.63 -7.79
C TRP A 136 -49.05 1.46 -6.94
N SER A 137 -50.29 1.04 -7.14
CA SER A 137 -50.95 0.01 -6.34
C SER A 137 -51.31 -1.21 -7.17
N VAL A 138 -51.00 -2.40 -6.68
CA VAL A 138 -51.43 -3.69 -7.26
C VAL A 138 -52.06 -4.53 -6.16
N GLU A 139 -53.25 -5.05 -6.42
CA GLU A 139 -53.93 -5.99 -5.53
C GLU A 139 -53.73 -7.41 -6.06
N SER A 140 -53.51 -8.36 -5.15
CA SER A 140 -53.31 -9.77 -5.48
C SER A 140 -54.34 -10.63 -4.76
N GLU A 141 -55.20 -11.29 -5.54
CA GLU A 141 -56.18 -12.29 -5.09
C GLU A 141 -57.11 -11.84 -3.93
N GLY A 142 -57.27 -10.53 -3.72
CA GLY A 142 -58.04 -9.97 -2.60
C GLY A 142 -57.43 -10.20 -1.22
N LEU A 143 -56.18 -10.66 -1.14
CA LEU A 143 -55.51 -10.98 0.13
C LEU A 143 -54.59 -9.84 0.59
N PHE A 144 -53.82 -9.26 -0.33
CA PHE A 144 -52.91 -8.15 -0.03
C PHE A 144 -52.84 -7.14 -1.18
N ARG A 145 -52.51 -5.90 -0.83
CA ARG A 145 -52.21 -4.79 -1.74
C ARG A 145 -50.75 -4.40 -1.60
N ILE A 146 -50.08 -4.21 -2.73
CA ILE A 146 -48.72 -3.68 -2.78
C ILE A 146 -48.81 -2.23 -3.20
N ASP A 147 -48.31 -1.33 -2.35
CA ASP A 147 -48.27 0.10 -2.57
C ASP A 147 -46.82 0.58 -2.70
N CYS A 148 -46.45 1.02 -3.90
CA CYS A 148 -45.17 1.69 -4.16
C CYS A 148 -45.41 3.20 -4.22
N SER A 149 -44.86 3.97 -3.30
CA SER A 149 -45.08 5.43 -3.22
C SER A 149 -43.80 6.24 -3.40
N ALA A 150 -43.80 7.18 -4.33
CA ALA A 150 -42.82 8.25 -4.40
C ALA A 150 -43.38 9.46 -3.65
N VAL A 151 -42.67 9.90 -2.61
CA VAL A 151 -43.14 10.90 -1.66
C VAL A 151 -42.22 12.11 -1.72
N ARG A 152 -42.80 13.30 -1.90
CA ARG A 152 -42.12 14.58 -1.69
C ARG A 152 -42.69 15.22 -0.46
N GLN A 153 -41.88 15.41 0.58
CA GLN A 153 -42.38 15.89 1.88
C GLN A 153 -41.62 17.10 2.40
N CYS A 154 -42.32 17.95 3.14
CA CYS A 154 -41.76 19.12 3.81
C CYS A 154 -42.47 19.34 5.15
N ASN A 155 -41.69 19.51 6.22
CA ASN A 155 -42.20 19.85 7.54
C ASN A 155 -42.00 21.35 7.79
N THR A 156 -43.09 22.10 7.97
CA THR A 156 -43.02 23.56 8.07
C THR A 156 -44.27 24.14 8.74
N SER A 157 -44.15 25.35 9.27
CA SER A 157 -45.29 26.12 9.79
C SER A 157 -45.87 27.10 8.75
N ARG A 158 -45.25 27.18 7.55
CA ARG A 158 -45.71 28.06 6.47
C ARG A 158 -46.85 27.42 5.66
N PRO A 159 -47.72 28.24 5.03
CA PRO A 159 -48.68 27.78 4.02
C PRO A 159 -47.97 27.11 2.83
N PHE A 160 -48.63 26.17 2.15
CA PHE A 160 -48.01 25.39 1.06
C PHE A 160 -47.59 26.29 -0.11
N SER A 161 -48.40 27.31 -0.44
CA SER A 161 -48.18 28.26 -1.54
C SER A 161 -46.88 29.08 -1.41
N GLN A 162 -46.28 29.12 -0.23
CA GLN A 162 -45.04 29.87 0.04
C GLN A 162 -43.78 29.00 -0.03
N LEU A 163 -43.93 27.69 -0.30
CA LEU A 163 -42.82 26.74 -0.31
C LEU A 163 -42.21 26.62 -1.71
N GLN A 164 -40.90 26.50 -1.76
CA GLN A 164 -40.17 26.23 -2.99
C GLN A 164 -39.93 24.73 -3.19
N ASN A 165 -39.84 24.29 -4.45
CA ASN A 165 -39.63 22.88 -4.79
C ASN A 165 -38.36 22.26 -4.18
N SER A 166 -37.32 23.06 -3.94
CA SER A 166 -36.05 22.65 -3.32
C SER A 166 -36.16 22.32 -1.83
N GLU A 167 -37.24 22.74 -1.17
CA GLU A 167 -37.46 22.52 0.27
C GLU A 167 -38.15 21.18 0.57
N PHE A 168 -38.48 20.41 -0.47
CA PHE A 168 -39.10 19.09 -0.35
C PHE A 168 -38.05 17.99 -0.44
N GLU A 169 -38.00 17.15 0.58
CA GLU A 169 -37.22 15.91 0.56
C GLU A 169 -37.96 14.85 -0.24
N GLU A 170 -37.23 14.16 -1.13
CA GLU A 170 -37.77 13.04 -1.92
C GLU A 170 -37.43 11.72 -1.22
N SER A 171 -38.46 10.90 -0.95
CA SER A 171 -38.33 9.56 -0.38
C SER A 171 -39.20 8.56 -1.15
N TYR A 172 -38.87 7.27 -0.98
CA TYR A 172 -39.57 6.16 -1.61
C TYR A 172 -40.08 5.20 -0.54
N GLU A 173 -41.28 4.65 -0.72
CA GLU A 173 -41.94 3.75 0.23
C GLU A 173 -42.44 2.51 -0.55
N LEU A 174 -42.16 1.31 -0.03
CA LEU A 174 -42.70 0.05 -0.54
C LEU A 174 -43.46 -0.64 0.61
N GLU A 175 -44.77 -0.77 0.46
CA GLU A 175 -45.68 -1.26 1.50
C GLU A 175 -46.47 -2.48 0.97
N VAL A 176 -46.61 -3.53 1.77
CA VAL A 176 -47.56 -4.64 1.56
C VAL A 176 -48.63 -4.54 2.63
N GLU A 177 -49.86 -4.25 2.26
CA GLU A 177 -51.00 -4.12 3.16
C GLU A 177 -51.90 -5.34 3.04
N PHE A 178 -52.33 -5.91 4.17
CA PHE A 178 -53.32 -6.98 4.16
C PHE A 178 -54.72 -6.38 3.97
N ILE A 179 -55.44 -6.84 2.94
CA ILE A 179 -56.78 -6.34 2.56
C ILE A 179 -57.87 -7.42 2.58
N GLY A 180 -57.51 -8.65 2.98
CA GLY A 180 -58.44 -9.79 3.00
C GLY A 180 -59.44 -9.77 4.16
N ASP A 181 -60.52 -10.54 4.00
CA ASP A 181 -61.52 -10.76 5.06
C ASP A 181 -60.99 -11.70 6.16
N ALA A 182 -61.61 -11.61 7.34
CA ALA A 182 -61.19 -12.25 8.60
C ALA A 182 -60.69 -13.70 8.44
N CYS A 183 -59.36 -13.85 8.45
CA CYS A 183 -58.66 -15.13 8.54
C CYS A 183 -58.15 -15.35 9.98
N SER A 184 -57.77 -16.59 10.32
CA SER A 184 -57.00 -16.85 11.54
C SER A 184 -55.73 -15.97 11.55
N PRO A 185 -55.22 -15.56 12.73
CA PRO A 185 -53.96 -14.81 12.84
C PRO A 185 -52.80 -15.39 12.01
N SER A 186 -52.71 -16.73 11.96
CA SER A 186 -51.75 -17.46 11.12
C SER A 186 -51.92 -17.20 9.62
N GLY A 187 -53.17 -17.12 9.13
CA GLY A 187 -53.47 -16.83 7.72
C GLY A 187 -53.14 -15.40 7.30
N VAL A 188 -53.28 -14.43 8.21
CA VAL A 188 -52.87 -13.03 7.97
C VAL A 188 -51.35 -12.93 7.81
N VAL A 189 -50.61 -13.58 8.71
CA VAL A 189 -49.14 -13.62 8.66
C VAL A 189 -48.65 -14.33 7.39
N GLU A 190 -49.24 -15.48 7.04
CA GLU A 190 -48.87 -16.20 5.81
C GLU A 190 -49.13 -15.36 4.56
N SER A 191 -50.24 -14.62 4.53
CA SER A 191 -50.59 -13.73 3.41
C SER A 191 -49.60 -12.56 3.27
N LEU A 192 -49.21 -11.93 4.38
CA LEU A 192 -48.19 -10.88 4.38
C LEU A 192 -46.82 -11.43 3.96
N LEU A 193 -46.43 -12.61 4.43
CA LEU A 193 -45.19 -13.28 4.00
C LEU A 193 -45.20 -13.63 2.51
N ARG A 194 -46.35 -14.04 1.95
CA ARG A 194 -46.51 -14.23 0.50
C ARG A 194 -46.30 -12.93 -0.27
N GLY A 195 -46.91 -11.83 0.18
CA GLY A 195 -46.73 -10.51 -0.43
C GLY A 195 -45.29 -9.99 -0.32
N VAL A 196 -44.64 -10.19 0.83
CA VAL A 196 -43.22 -9.88 1.05
C VAL A 196 -42.31 -10.70 0.15
N ARG A 197 -42.57 -12.01 0.00
CA ARG A 197 -41.82 -12.87 -0.94
C ARG A 197 -42.03 -12.45 -2.39
N PHE A 198 -43.25 -12.07 -2.76
CA PHE A 198 -43.54 -11.54 -4.08
C PHE A 198 -42.77 -10.23 -4.34
N LEU A 199 -42.79 -9.28 -3.41
CA LEU A 199 -41.98 -8.06 -3.50
C LEU A 199 -40.47 -8.35 -3.56
N SER A 200 -39.99 -9.30 -2.76
CA SER A 200 -38.58 -9.70 -2.73
C SER A 200 -38.16 -10.36 -4.05
N GLY A 201 -39.03 -11.19 -4.65
CA GLY A 201 -38.79 -11.85 -5.93
C GLY A 201 -38.88 -10.93 -7.15
N LEU A 202 -39.44 -9.74 -6.99
CA LEU A 202 -39.43 -8.71 -8.04
C LEU A 202 -38.12 -7.90 -8.05
N GLN A 203 -37.19 -8.09 -7.11
CA GLN A 203 -35.92 -7.35 -7.09
C GLN A 203 -34.80 -8.17 -7.74
N SER A 204 -33.90 -7.52 -8.48
CA SER A 204 -32.72 -8.15 -9.10
C SER A 204 -31.62 -8.45 -8.07
N GLN A 205 -31.62 -7.73 -6.95
CA GLN A 205 -30.76 -8.01 -5.79
C GLN A 205 -31.62 -8.45 -4.61
N PRO A 206 -31.21 -9.46 -3.81
CA PRO A 206 -31.94 -9.80 -2.61
C PRO A 206 -31.96 -8.63 -1.65
N LEU A 207 -33.09 -8.49 -0.97
CA LEU A 207 -33.34 -7.52 0.07
C LEU A 207 -32.18 -7.48 1.06
N GLN A 208 -31.35 -6.44 0.97
CA GLN A 208 -30.39 -6.13 2.02
C GLN A 208 -31.12 -5.40 3.13
N VAL A 209 -31.64 -6.22 4.05
CA VAL A 209 -32.22 -5.76 5.29
C VAL A 209 -31.12 -5.11 6.10
N THR A 210 -31.02 -3.79 6.06
CA THR A 210 -30.26 -3.07 7.09
C THR A 210 -31.02 -3.26 8.40
N THR A 211 -30.46 -4.01 9.34
CA THR A 211 -30.94 -4.00 10.72
C THR A 211 -30.95 -2.55 11.25
N PRO A 212 -31.84 -2.20 12.21
CA PRO A 212 -31.88 -0.86 12.81
C PRO A 212 -30.48 -0.40 13.20
N SER A 213 -30.20 0.91 13.09
CA SER A 213 -28.90 1.53 13.41
C SER A 213 -28.30 1.04 14.75
N ASP A 214 -29.17 0.80 15.74
CA ASP A 214 -28.77 0.42 17.09
C ASP A 214 -28.26 -1.03 17.14
N ASN A 215 -28.88 -1.96 16.41
CA ASN A 215 -28.40 -3.35 16.29
C ASN A 215 -27.15 -3.46 15.42
N ASN A 216 -27.01 -2.63 14.37
CA ASN A 216 -25.79 -2.61 13.57
C ASN A 216 -24.57 -2.23 14.41
N THR A 217 -24.75 -1.24 15.29
CA THR A 217 -23.69 -0.78 16.20
C THR A 217 -23.31 -1.90 17.18
N GLN A 218 -24.29 -2.60 17.75
CA GLN A 218 -24.03 -3.72 18.66
C GLN A 218 -23.26 -4.88 18.00
N ILE A 219 -23.67 -5.30 16.80
CA ILE A 219 -23.00 -6.40 16.08
C ILE A 219 -21.58 -5.99 15.65
N LEU A 220 -21.39 -4.75 15.21
CA LEU A 220 -20.06 -4.23 14.87
C LEU A 220 -19.17 -4.10 16.11
N ASP A 221 -19.71 -3.71 17.26
CA ASP A 221 -18.98 -3.65 18.52
C ASP A 221 -18.60 -5.05 19.02
N GLU A 222 -19.47 -6.04 18.86
CA GLU A 222 -19.18 -7.43 19.21
C GLU A 222 -18.08 -8.04 18.31
N LEU A 223 -18.19 -7.82 16.99
CA LEU A 223 -17.16 -8.22 16.03
C LEU A 223 -15.83 -7.51 16.30
N LYS A 224 -15.88 -6.21 16.63
CA LYS A 224 -14.71 -5.42 17.02
C LYS A 224 -14.02 -6.01 18.25
N LEU A 225 -14.78 -6.40 19.28
CA LEU A 225 -14.23 -7.05 20.48
C LEU A 225 -13.65 -8.43 20.16
N THR A 226 -14.36 -9.22 19.35
CA THR A 226 -13.91 -10.54 18.88
C THR A 226 -12.55 -10.46 18.17
N LEU A 227 -12.34 -9.40 17.39
CA LEU A 227 -11.11 -9.18 16.62
C LEU A 227 -10.06 -8.32 17.36
N GLY A 228 -10.33 -7.86 18.59
CA GLY A 228 -9.41 -7.02 19.37
C GLY A 228 -9.14 -5.62 18.78
N LEU A 229 -10.13 -5.01 18.11
CA LEU A 229 -9.93 -3.76 17.34
C LEU A 229 -10.32 -2.50 18.11
N GLN A 230 -9.67 -1.38 17.79
CA GLN A 230 -9.99 -0.06 18.37
C GLN A 230 -11.19 0.62 17.71
N SER A 231 -11.41 0.39 16.41
CA SER A 231 -12.56 0.88 15.66
C SER A 231 -12.90 -0.03 14.49
N LEU A 232 -14.18 -0.15 14.16
CA LEU A 232 -14.66 -0.90 13.01
C LEU A 232 -15.73 -0.06 12.28
N THR A 233 -15.73 -0.12 10.95
CA THR A 233 -16.74 0.53 10.10
C THR A 233 -17.46 -0.55 9.29
N LEU A 234 -18.52 -0.19 8.54
CA LEU A 234 -19.21 -1.08 7.58
C LEU A 234 -18.30 -1.41 6.38
N LYS A 235 -17.17 -2.09 6.63
CA LYS A 235 -16.24 -2.59 5.63
C LYS A 235 -15.98 -4.06 5.93
N PRO A 236 -15.89 -4.93 4.91
CA PRO A 236 -15.47 -6.30 5.10
C PRO A 236 -14.12 -6.34 5.83
N VAL A 237 -14.02 -7.25 6.79
CA VAL A 237 -12.79 -7.57 7.53
C VAL A 237 -11.86 -8.35 6.60
N GLY A 238 -10.55 -8.22 6.83
CA GLY A 238 -9.53 -8.99 6.10
C GLY A 238 -8.63 -8.12 5.24
N PRO A 239 -7.40 -8.59 4.98
CA PRO A 239 -6.45 -7.80 4.23
C PRO A 239 -6.74 -7.86 2.71
N ALA A 240 -6.27 -6.86 1.98
CA ALA A 240 -6.48 -6.70 0.54
C ALA A 240 -5.31 -7.27 -0.26
N PRO A 241 -5.56 -8.05 -1.34
CA PRO A 241 -4.50 -8.54 -2.20
C PRO A 241 -3.90 -7.44 -3.08
N VAL A 242 -2.63 -7.57 -3.41
CA VAL A 242 -1.85 -6.70 -4.31
C VAL A 242 -1.90 -7.20 -5.76
N THR A 243 -1.71 -6.31 -6.74
CA THR A 243 -1.70 -6.71 -8.15
C THR A 243 -0.46 -7.58 -8.45
N LEU A 244 -0.66 -8.69 -9.15
CA LEU A 244 0.44 -9.56 -9.63
C LEU A 244 1.23 -8.85 -10.74
N LEU A 245 2.54 -8.74 -10.58
CA LEU A 245 3.46 -8.13 -11.55
C LEU A 245 4.48 -9.15 -12.05
N HIS A 246 5.21 -8.82 -13.13
CA HIS A 246 6.24 -9.68 -13.73
C HIS A 246 7.32 -10.13 -12.73
N GLU A 247 7.69 -9.25 -11.79
CA GLU A 247 8.63 -9.61 -10.72
C GLU A 247 8.15 -10.84 -9.95
N ASN A 248 6.85 -10.96 -9.66
CA ASN A 248 6.27 -12.10 -8.91
C ASN A 248 6.22 -13.43 -9.68
N LEU A 249 6.73 -13.46 -10.92
CA LEU A 249 6.84 -14.65 -11.77
C LEU A 249 8.29 -15.04 -12.04
N LEU A 250 9.26 -14.31 -11.49
CA LEU A 250 10.65 -14.69 -11.55
C LEU A 250 10.88 -15.92 -10.65
N PRO A 251 11.91 -16.74 -10.93
CA PRO A 251 12.35 -17.78 -10.02
C PRO A 251 12.46 -17.21 -8.59
N PRO A 252 12.00 -17.95 -7.56
CA PRO A 252 12.11 -17.52 -6.18
C PRO A 252 13.59 -17.52 -5.75
N ASP A 253 14.35 -16.55 -6.22
CA ASP A 253 15.50 -16.02 -5.51
C ASP A 253 15.00 -15.00 -4.50
N VAL A 254 15.72 -14.89 -3.39
CA VAL A 254 15.18 -14.81 -2.02
C VAL A 254 14.38 -13.54 -1.66
N ASP A 255 14.06 -12.74 -2.68
CA ASP A 255 13.58 -11.37 -2.59
C ASP A 255 12.36 -11.10 -3.43
N VAL A 256 12.11 -12.04 -4.32
CA VAL A 256 10.93 -12.09 -5.14
C VAL A 256 9.94 -12.97 -4.42
N VAL A 257 8.89 -12.36 -3.89
CA VAL A 257 7.68 -13.09 -3.55
C VAL A 257 7.08 -13.59 -4.86
N SER A 258 7.32 -14.87 -5.15
CA SER A 258 7.02 -15.51 -6.42
C SER A 258 5.90 -16.53 -6.30
N ILE A 259 4.93 -16.48 -7.22
CA ILE A 259 3.84 -17.47 -7.25
C ILE A 259 4.29 -18.84 -7.77
N LEU A 260 5.54 -18.99 -8.20
CA LEU A 260 6.10 -20.25 -8.69
C LEU A 260 6.24 -21.33 -7.60
N ARG A 261 6.22 -20.96 -6.31
CA ARG A 261 6.37 -21.91 -5.19
C ARG A 261 5.54 -21.48 -3.98
N GLY A 262 4.81 -22.43 -3.37
CA GLY A 262 4.10 -22.20 -2.10
C GLY A 262 2.83 -21.35 -2.23
N TYR A 263 2.10 -21.49 -3.35
CA TYR A 263 0.88 -20.74 -3.64
C TYR A 263 -0.25 -21.63 -4.16
N LYS A 264 -1.47 -21.34 -3.68
CA LYS A 264 -2.72 -21.81 -4.29
C LYS A 264 -3.42 -20.69 -5.00
N VAL A 265 -4.23 -21.06 -5.98
CA VAL A 265 -5.01 -20.17 -6.82
C VAL A 265 -6.49 -20.51 -6.73
N THR A 266 -7.32 -19.47 -6.66
CA THR A 266 -8.77 -19.57 -6.76
C THR A 266 -9.31 -18.52 -7.74
N ALA A 267 -10.55 -18.72 -8.18
CA ALA A 267 -11.23 -17.79 -9.06
C ALA A 267 -11.57 -16.49 -8.32
N LYS A 268 -11.21 -15.36 -8.92
CA LYS A 268 -11.70 -14.05 -8.45
C LYS A 268 -13.13 -13.90 -8.98
N ALA A 269 -14.12 -14.09 -8.10
CA ALA A 269 -15.51 -14.00 -8.53
C ALA A 269 -15.86 -12.52 -8.72
N ASP A 270 -16.73 -12.23 -9.68
CA ASP A 270 -17.28 -10.88 -9.82
C ASP A 270 -18.45 -10.70 -8.83
N GLY A 271 -18.11 -10.47 -7.56
CA GLY A 271 -19.08 -10.39 -6.47
C GLY A 271 -18.75 -9.32 -5.43
N LEU A 272 -19.66 -9.16 -4.47
CA LEU A 272 -19.50 -8.23 -3.36
C LEU A 272 -18.76 -8.91 -2.20
N ARG A 273 -17.53 -8.47 -1.92
CA ARG A 273 -16.78 -8.93 -0.73
C ARG A 273 -17.61 -8.67 0.54
N THR A 274 -17.76 -9.72 1.34
CA THR A 274 -18.68 -9.78 2.49
C THR A 274 -18.03 -10.58 3.62
N THR A 275 -18.17 -10.14 4.87
CA THR A 275 -17.71 -10.89 6.05
C THR A 275 -18.90 -11.56 6.71
N ILE A 276 -18.81 -12.86 6.98
CA ILE A 276 -19.80 -13.59 7.77
C ILE A 276 -19.33 -13.66 9.22
N TYR A 277 -20.20 -13.28 10.14
CA TYR A 277 -19.95 -13.29 11.58
C TYR A 277 -21.02 -14.09 12.32
N VAL A 278 -20.60 -14.99 13.20
CA VAL A 278 -21.50 -15.72 14.11
C VAL A 278 -21.52 -15.01 15.45
N ALA A 279 -22.60 -14.28 15.74
CA ALA A 279 -22.77 -13.50 16.95
C ALA A 279 -22.97 -14.37 18.19
N GLY A 280 -22.77 -13.79 19.37
CA GLY A 280 -22.89 -14.44 20.68
C GLY A 280 -24.31 -14.90 21.00
N ASP A 281 -25.33 -14.30 20.37
CA ASP A 281 -26.72 -14.78 20.42
C ASP A 281 -26.98 -16.02 19.51
N GLY A 282 -25.95 -16.48 18.78
CA GLY A 282 -25.99 -17.64 17.89
C GLY A 282 -26.51 -17.34 16.49
N ARG A 283 -26.82 -16.08 16.16
CA ARG A 283 -27.23 -15.65 14.82
C ARG A 283 -26.05 -15.43 13.89
N VAL A 284 -26.29 -15.61 12.59
CA VAL A 284 -25.26 -15.45 11.55
C VAL A 284 -25.53 -14.20 10.73
N HIS A 285 -24.55 -13.32 10.65
CA HIS A 285 -24.65 -12.01 10.00
C HIS A 285 -23.65 -11.87 8.86
N ALA A 286 -24.14 -11.47 7.67
CA ALA A 286 -23.34 -11.06 6.53
C ALA A 286 -23.14 -9.53 6.56
N ILE A 287 -21.90 -9.08 6.59
CA ILE A 287 -21.48 -7.69 6.75
C ILE A 287 -20.75 -7.24 5.48
N SER A 288 -21.28 -6.23 4.80
CA SER A 288 -20.67 -5.67 3.60
C SER A 288 -20.68 -4.14 3.65
N LYS A 289 -20.14 -3.50 2.62
CA LYS A 289 -20.22 -2.03 2.45
C LYS A 289 -21.66 -1.52 2.32
N LEU A 290 -22.60 -2.40 1.96
CA LEU A 290 -23.99 -2.05 1.74
C LEU A 290 -24.85 -2.24 3.01
N GLY A 291 -24.35 -2.95 4.03
CA GLY A 291 -25.06 -3.14 5.29
C GLY A 291 -24.76 -4.48 5.97
N ILE A 292 -25.51 -4.75 7.04
CA ILE A 292 -25.48 -6.01 7.80
C ILE A 292 -26.80 -6.74 7.59
N THR A 293 -26.76 -7.98 7.14
CA THR A 293 -27.94 -8.84 6.89
C THR A 293 -27.84 -10.10 7.73
N ASN A 294 -28.92 -10.50 8.40
CA ASN A 294 -28.97 -11.82 9.05
C ASN A 294 -29.23 -12.90 8.00
N ILE A 295 -28.40 -13.95 7.97
CA ILE A 295 -28.45 -15.03 6.99
C ILE A 295 -28.68 -16.42 7.63
N GLY A 296 -28.85 -16.49 8.95
CA GLY A 296 -29.01 -17.75 9.66
C GLY A 296 -29.38 -17.56 11.15
N ILE A 297 -30.01 -18.60 11.72
CA ILE A 297 -30.55 -18.62 13.09
C ILE A 297 -30.06 -19.89 13.81
N GLY A 298 -29.60 -19.75 15.06
CA GLY A 298 -29.52 -20.87 16.01
C GLY A 298 -28.34 -21.83 15.78
N THR A 299 -27.12 -21.32 15.86
CA THR A 299 -25.89 -22.14 15.80
C THR A 299 -25.50 -22.69 17.17
N SER A 300 -24.74 -23.80 17.20
CA SER A 300 -24.20 -24.38 18.45
C SER A 300 -23.28 -23.39 19.17
N GLU A 301 -23.20 -23.44 20.51
CA GLU A 301 -22.34 -22.53 21.29
C GLU A 301 -20.88 -22.51 20.81
N GLY A 302 -20.36 -23.65 20.34
CA GLY A 302 -19.01 -23.80 19.81
C GLY A 302 -18.75 -23.18 18.43
N LEU A 303 -19.68 -22.40 17.87
CA LEU A 303 -19.46 -21.63 16.63
C LEU A 303 -19.51 -20.11 16.86
N ARG A 304 -19.90 -19.67 18.06
CA ARG A 304 -19.99 -18.23 18.39
C ARG A 304 -18.61 -17.58 18.33
N GLY A 305 -18.54 -16.36 17.80
CA GLY A 305 -17.30 -15.62 17.58
C GLY A 305 -16.55 -15.99 16.30
N THR A 306 -17.12 -16.82 15.45
CA THR A 306 -16.52 -17.20 14.16
C THR A 306 -16.62 -16.06 13.14
N VAL A 307 -15.52 -15.82 12.41
CA VAL A 307 -15.41 -14.77 11.37
C VAL A 307 -14.89 -15.38 10.08
N ILE A 308 -15.68 -15.31 9.01
CA ILE A 308 -15.40 -15.89 7.68
C ILE A 308 -15.36 -14.77 6.64
N ASP A 309 -14.41 -14.82 5.71
CA ASP A 309 -14.38 -13.93 4.54
C ASP A 309 -14.95 -14.63 3.32
N CYS A 310 -15.84 -13.92 2.63
CA CYS A 310 -16.58 -14.47 1.50
C CYS A 310 -16.85 -13.43 0.42
N GLU A 311 -17.30 -13.91 -0.72
CA GLU A 311 -17.74 -13.10 -1.83
C GLU A 311 -19.19 -13.45 -2.15
N TYR A 312 -20.07 -12.46 -2.05
CA TYR A 312 -21.48 -12.64 -2.38
C TYR A 312 -21.66 -12.47 -3.89
N VAL A 313 -22.11 -13.53 -4.56
CA VAL A 313 -22.39 -13.55 -6.00
C VAL A 313 -23.88 -13.73 -6.20
N GLN A 314 -24.47 -12.88 -7.04
CA GLN A 314 -25.89 -12.94 -7.39
C GLN A 314 -26.24 -14.33 -7.96
N ASP A 315 -27.41 -14.85 -7.59
CA ASP A 315 -27.94 -16.19 -7.97
C ASP A 315 -27.17 -17.41 -7.43
N ILE A 316 -25.99 -17.21 -6.82
CA ILE A 316 -25.15 -18.27 -6.28
C ILE A 316 -25.08 -18.24 -4.75
N GLY A 317 -25.10 -17.05 -4.15
CA GLY A 317 -24.98 -16.87 -2.70
C GLY A 317 -23.56 -16.49 -2.26
N TYR A 318 -23.20 -16.88 -1.04
CA TYR A 318 -21.95 -16.56 -0.38
C TYR A 318 -20.87 -17.62 -0.67
N LEU A 319 -19.81 -17.19 -1.32
CA LEU A 319 -18.63 -17.99 -1.65
C LEU A 319 -17.52 -17.71 -0.63
N ALA A 320 -17.44 -18.50 0.44
CA ALA A 320 -16.41 -18.39 1.47
C ALA A 320 -15.04 -18.82 0.94
N PHE A 321 -14.01 -18.03 1.18
CA PHE A 321 -12.66 -18.31 0.70
C PHE A 321 -11.58 -18.29 1.79
N ASP A 322 -11.84 -17.67 2.95
CA ASP A 322 -10.92 -17.71 4.08
C ASP A 322 -11.67 -17.60 5.43
N ILE A 323 -10.99 -17.92 6.53
CA ILE A 323 -11.52 -17.84 7.90
C ILE A 323 -10.51 -17.14 8.82
N TYR A 324 -11.00 -16.19 9.62
CA TYR A 324 -10.16 -15.30 10.43
C TYR A 324 -10.23 -15.58 11.93
N CYS A 325 -11.36 -16.12 12.39
CA CYS A 325 -11.56 -16.50 13.77
C CYS A 325 -12.48 -17.71 13.82
N ALA A 326 -12.22 -18.64 14.75
CA ALA A 326 -13.09 -19.76 15.06
C ALA A 326 -13.31 -19.81 16.58
N SER A 327 -14.48 -20.29 17.01
CA SER A 327 -14.84 -20.31 18.43
C SER A 327 -13.81 -21.07 19.29
N GLY A 328 -13.36 -20.44 20.38
CA GLY A 328 -12.44 -21.04 21.35
C GLY A 328 -10.94 -20.88 21.03
N ASP A 329 -10.59 -20.42 19.83
CA ASP A 329 -9.20 -20.13 19.44
C ASP A 329 -8.97 -18.63 19.29
N VAL A 330 -7.82 -18.15 19.79
CA VAL A 330 -7.41 -16.75 19.61
C VAL A 330 -6.58 -16.65 18.33
N SER A 331 -7.20 -16.13 17.27
CA SER A 331 -6.61 -15.64 16.01
C SER A 331 -6.13 -16.68 14.96
N CYS A 332 -6.52 -16.45 13.70
CA CYS A 332 -5.95 -17.08 12.50
C CYS A 332 -4.47 -16.76 12.24
N ALA A 333 -3.83 -15.99 13.13
CA ALA A 333 -2.43 -15.58 13.02
C ALA A 333 -1.41 -16.73 13.01
N SER A 334 -1.82 -17.96 13.31
CA SER A 334 -0.94 -19.13 13.31
C SER A 334 -1.30 -20.19 12.25
N TRP A 335 -2.45 -20.07 11.57
CA TRP A 335 -2.94 -21.13 10.68
C TRP A 335 -2.50 -20.92 9.24
N ASN A 336 -1.86 -21.93 8.65
CA ASN A 336 -1.57 -21.94 7.21
C ASN A 336 -2.87 -22.10 6.38
N LEU A 337 -2.79 -21.93 5.05
CA LEU A 337 -3.99 -21.93 4.19
C LEU A 337 -4.77 -23.25 4.27
N ASP A 338 -4.09 -24.40 4.31
CA ASP A 338 -4.77 -25.70 4.36
C ASP A 338 -5.50 -25.93 5.67
N GLU A 339 -4.89 -25.52 6.78
CA GLU A 339 -5.50 -25.52 8.09
C GLU A 339 -6.75 -24.63 8.16
N ARG A 340 -6.72 -23.48 7.48
CA ARG A 340 -7.86 -22.56 7.39
C ARG A 340 -8.98 -23.14 6.53
N LEU A 341 -8.66 -23.67 5.35
CA LEU A 341 -9.65 -24.26 4.45
C LEU A 341 -10.32 -25.50 5.06
N ALA A 342 -9.58 -26.35 5.76
CA ALA A 342 -10.15 -27.52 6.45
C ALA A 342 -11.12 -27.12 7.58
N ARG A 343 -10.76 -26.09 8.36
CA ARG A 343 -11.66 -25.53 9.40
C ARG A 343 -12.89 -24.88 8.76
N LEU A 344 -12.68 -24.10 7.71
CA LEU A 344 -13.75 -23.41 6.99
C LEU A 344 -14.77 -24.41 6.42
N ASP A 345 -14.32 -25.49 5.78
CA ASP A 345 -15.21 -26.53 5.25
C ASP A 345 -16.05 -27.20 6.34
N LYS A 346 -15.45 -27.51 7.50
CA LYS A 346 -16.17 -28.06 8.65
C LYS A 346 -17.22 -27.07 9.17
N ILE A 347 -16.83 -25.83 9.42
CA ILE A 347 -17.70 -24.80 9.97
C ILE A 347 -18.86 -24.47 9.01
N VAL A 348 -18.59 -24.33 7.72
CA VAL A 348 -19.64 -24.05 6.73
C VAL A 348 -20.67 -25.19 6.67
N LYS A 349 -20.23 -26.45 6.79
CA LYS A 349 -21.13 -27.60 6.91
C LYS A 349 -21.95 -27.56 8.21
N ASP A 350 -21.32 -27.25 9.33
CA ASP A 350 -22.00 -27.19 10.64
C ASP A 350 -23.02 -26.04 10.71
N LEU A 351 -22.78 -24.92 10.00
CA LEU A 351 -23.72 -23.79 9.92
C LEU A 351 -25.02 -24.14 9.19
N CYS A 352 -25.02 -25.14 8.30
CA CYS A 352 -26.19 -25.59 7.54
C CYS A 352 -26.94 -24.45 6.81
N ILE A 353 -26.20 -23.49 6.22
CA ILE A 353 -26.78 -22.38 5.45
C ILE A 353 -26.71 -22.72 3.96
N ASP A 354 -27.85 -22.96 3.31
CA ASP A 354 -27.94 -23.38 1.90
C ASP A 354 -27.24 -22.43 0.92
N THR A 355 -27.20 -21.14 1.24
CA THR A 355 -26.59 -20.10 0.39
C THR A 355 -25.11 -19.89 0.68
N LEU A 356 -24.49 -20.61 1.61
CA LEU A 356 -23.08 -20.49 1.98
C LEU A 356 -22.27 -21.72 1.54
N GLN A 357 -21.25 -21.52 0.74
CA GLN A 357 -20.39 -22.59 0.23
C GLN A 357 -18.92 -22.17 0.17
N VAL A 358 -18.00 -23.14 0.25
CA VAL A 358 -16.55 -22.91 0.23
C VAL A 358 -16.02 -22.90 -1.21
N LYS A 359 -15.18 -21.93 -1.56
CA LYS A 359 -14.46 -21.86 -2.84
C LYS A 359 -13.41 -22.96 -2.93
N GLY A 360 -13.29 -23.54 -4.12
CA GLY A 360 -12.19 -24.45 -4.46
C GLY A 360 -10.88 -23.69 -4.66
N TYR A 361 -9.78 -24.31 -4.23
CA TYR A 361 -8.42 -23.89 -4.51
C TYR A 361 -7.71 -24.97 -5.33
N LEU A 362 -6.86 -24.53 -6.27
CA LEU A 362 -5.93 -25.38 -7.00
C LEU A 362 -4.50 -24.94 -6.69
N PRO A 363 -3.47 -25.80 -6.86
CA PRO A 363 -2.09 -25.34 -6.90
C PRO A 363 -1.90 -24.25 -7.97
N ALA A 364 -1.05 -23.24 -7.73
CA ALA A 364 -0.85 -22.12 -8.65
C ALA A 364 -0.56 -22.55 -10.10
N ALA A 365 0.23 -23.61 -10.29
CA ALA A 365 0.55 -24.18 -11.61
C ALA A 365 -0.69 -24.67 -12.40
N ARG A 366 -1.82 -24.89 -11.73
CA ARG A 366 -3.09 -25.34 -12.32
C ARG A 366 -4.10 -24.20 -12.51
N GLY A 367 -3.71 -22.94 -12.28
CA GLY A 367 -4.59 -21.78 -12.46
C GLY A 367 -5.20 -21.67 -13.86
N CYS A 368 -4.50 -22.18 -14.88
CA CYS A 368 -4.98 -22.25 -16.25
C CYS A 368 -6.26 -23.08 -16.44
N GLU A 369 -6.53 -24.02 -15.53
CA GLU A 369 -7.75 -24.82 -15.55
C GLU A 369 -8.99 -23.98 -15.20
N ILE A 370 -8.86 -23.05 -14.25
CA ILE A 370 -9.94 -22.13 -13.86
C ILE A 370 -10.34 -21.26 -15.05
N LEU A 371 -9.37 -20.64 -15.72
CA LEU A 371 -9.61 -19.79 -16.89
C LEU A 371 -10.19 -20.59 -18.07
N ARG A 372 -9.71 -21.81 -18.27
CA ARG A 372 -10.25 -22.71 -19.29
C ARG A 372 -11.71 -23.08 -18.99
N ASP A 373 -12.01 -23.47 -17.76
CA ASP A 373 -13.35 -23.92 -17.38
C ASP A 373 -14.36 -22.76 -17.39
N HIS A 374 -13.92 -21.53 -17.07
CA HIS A 374 -14.69 -20.32 -17.29
C HIS A 374 -15.04 -20.10 -18.78
N ARG A 375 -14.04 -20.15 -19.68
CA ARG A 375 -14.28 -20.04 -21.14
C ARG A 375 -15.19 -21.12 -21.71
N LEU A 376 -15.15 -22.33 -21.13
CA LEU A 376 -16.00 -23.44 -21.54
C LEU A 376 -17.40 -23.40 -20.91
N GLY A 377 -17.73 -22.35 -20.14
CA GLY A 377 -19.03 -22.21 -19.48
C GLY A 377 -19.31 -23.26 -18.41
N LYS A 378 -18.26 -23.88 -17.84
CA LYS A 378 -18.39 -24.90 -16.80
C LYS A 378 -18.51 -24.32 -15.39
N MET A 379 -18.17 -23.05 -15.21
CA MET A 379 -18.30 -22.35 -13.93
C MET A 379 -19.72 -21.85 -13.74
N LYS A 380 -20.19 -21.86 -12.48
CA LYS A 380 -21.55 -21.42 -12.12
C LYS A 380 -21.69 -19.89 -12.05
N TYR A 381 -20.58 -19.16 -12.09
CA TYR A 381 -20.52 -17.71 -11.95
C TYR A 381 -19.40 -17.15 -12.82
N ASP A 382 -19.49 -15.86 -13.09
CA ASP A 382 -18.50 -15.11 -13.84
C ASP A 382 -17.29 -14.72 -12.98
N ILE A 383 -16.12 -14.61 -13.61
CA ILE A 383 -14.85 -14.32 -12.95
C ILE A 383 -14.12 -13.19 -13.68
N ASP A 384 -13.48 -12.29 -12.92
CA ASP A 384 -12.72 -11.16 -13.48
C ASP A 384 -11.21 -11.31 -13.31
N GLY A 385 -10.76 -12.50 -12.90
CA GLY A 385 -9.35 -12.80 -12.69
C GLY A 385 -9.08 -13.99 -11.77
N LEU A 386 -7.87 -14.01 -11.22
CA LEU A 386 -7.37 -15.04 -10.31
C LEU A 386 -6.87 -14.41 -9.01
N ILE A 387 -7.01 -15.13 -7.89
CA ILE A 387 -6.41 -14.79 -6.60
C ILE A 387 -5.37 -15.85 -6.26
N PHE A 388 -4.16 -15.42 -5.93
CA PHE A 388 -3.06 -16.27 -5.46
C PHE A 388 -2.84 -16.04 -3.98
N THR A 389 -3.03 -17.09 -3.19
CA THR A 389 -2.90 -17.07 -1.73
C THR A 389 -1.72 -17.93 -1.31
N PRO A 390 -0.82 -17.42 -0.45
CA PRO A 390 0.33 -18.20 0.01
C PRO A 390 -0.14 -19.39 0.86
N GLU A 391 0.51 -20.54 0.68
CA GLU A 391 0.17 -21.78 1.37
C GLU A 391 0.58 -21.75 2.84
N ASP A 392 1.84 -21.39 3.11
CA ASP A 392 2.46 -21.56 4.43
C ASP A 392 2.23 -20.36 5.37
N LEU A 393 1.60 -19.28 4.89
CA LEU A 393 1.42 -18.06 5.67
C LEU A 393 0.03 -17.95 6.31
N PRO A 394 -0.04 -17.44 7.56
CA PRO A 394 -1.30 -17.01 8.16
C PRO A 394 -1.88 -15.78 7.46
N VAL A 395 -3.15 -15.48 7.72
CA VAL A 395 -3.85 -14.35 7.09
C VAL A 395 -3.17 -13.03 7.40
N GLY A 396 -2.78 -12.30 6.35
CA GLY A 396 -2.04 -11.05 6.51
C GLY A 396 -0.61 -11.24 7.01
N GLY A 397 -0.14 -12.49 7.06
CA GLY A 397 1.23 -12.84 7.40
C GLY A 397 2.19 -12.40 6.32
N LEU A 398 3.36 -11.94 6.73
CA LEU A 398 4.48 -11.69 5.84
C LEU A 398 5.49 -12.82 6.01
N TRP A 399 6.40 -12.99 5.05
CA TRP A 399 7.54 -13.89 5.24
C TRP A 399 8.56 -13.26 6.23
N SER A 400 8.44 -11.95 6.50
CA SER A 400 9.09 -11.24 7.62
C SER A 400 8.42 -11.61 8.96
N LEU A 401 9.14 -11.49 10.09
CA LEU A 401 8.66 -11.81 11.45
C LEU A 401 7.54 -10.90 11.99
N ASP A 402 6.82 -10.20 11.13
CA ASP A 402 5.73 -9.33 11.53
C ASP A 402 4.58 -10.18 12.08
N GLU A 403 3.93 -9.69 13.14
CA GLU A 403 2.62 -10.21 13.49
C GLU A 403 1.66 -10.04 12.30
N PRO A 404 0.92 -11.09 11.92
CA PRO A 404 0.00 -11.04 10.80
C PRO A 404 -1.01 -9.90 10.94
N LYS A 405 -1.12 -9.06 9.92
CA LYS A 405 -2.05 -7.92 9.94
C LYS A 405 -3.34 -8.32 9.26
N LEU A 406 -4.40 -8.47 10.06
CA LEU A 406 -5.74 -8.78 9.56
C LEU A 406 -6.34 -7.64 8.71
N PHE A 407 -5.75 -6.45 8.73
CA PHE A 407 -6.22 -5.26 8.01
C PHE A 407 -5.11 -4.61 7.20
N GLY A 408 -5.51 -3.95 6.11
CA GLY A 408 -4.59 -3.27 5.20
C GLY A 408 -4.25 -4.13 4.00
N THR A 409 -3.04 -3.98 3.47
CA THR A 409 -2.58 -4.66 2.26
C THR A 409 -1.79 -5.91 2.63
N TRP A 410 -2.12 -7.06 2.02
CA TRP A 410 -1.35 -8.29 2.15
C TRP A 410 -0.35 -8.41 1.01
N LEU A 411 0.91 -8.06 1.26
CA LEU A 411 1.95 -8.00 0.22
C LEU A 411 2.26 -9.37 -0.43
N ASN A 412 1.89 -10.46 0.25
CA ASN A 412 2.09 -11.83 -0.24
C ASN A 412 0.84 -12.44 -0.87
N CYS A 413 -0.31 -11.76 -0.89
CA CYS A 413 -1.52 -12.27 -1.54
C CYS A 413 -1.76 -11.48 -2.81
N PHE A 414 -1.80 -12.15 -3.97
CA PHE A 414 -1.85 -11.49 -5.26
C PHE A 414 -3.22 -11.61 -5.93
N LYS A 415 -3.59 -10.59 -6.69
CA LYS A 415 -4.70 -10.62 -7.65
C LYS A 415 -4.14 -10.42 -9.05
N TRP A 416 -4.54 -11.27 -9.98
CA TRP A 416 -4.28 -11.07 -11.40
C TRP A 416 -5.61 -10.81 -12.10
N LYS A 417 -5.61 -9.85 -13.04
CA LYS A 417 -6.74 -9.57 -13.94
C LYS A 417 -6.24 -9.51 -15.38
N PRO A 418 -7.07 -9.90 -16.37
CA PRO A 418 -6.78 -9.60 -17.76
C PRO A 418 -6.53 -8.10 -17.97
N PRO A 419 -5.57 -7.69 -18.81
CA PRO A 419 -5.23 -6.27 -18.98
C PRO A 419 -6.41 -5.42 -19.44
N SER A 420 -7.29 -6.00 -20.26
CA SER A 420 -8.53 -5.37 -20.75
C SER A 420 -9.57 -5.10 -19.64
N MET A 421 -9.44 -5.73 -18.47
CA MET A 421 -10.33 -5.59 -17.31
C MET A 421 -9.74 -4.72 -16.20
N ASN A 422 -8.52 -4.19 -16.38
CA ASN A 422 -7.93 -3.25 -15.45
C ASN A 422 -8.55 -1.86 -15.64
N SER A 423 -8.75 -1.15 -14.53
CA SER A 423 -9.22 0.23 -14.51
C SER A 423 -8.63 0.99 -13.32
N ILE A 424 -8.51 2.31 -13.46
CA ILE A 424 -8.03 3.22 -12.41
C ILE A 424 -9.08 4.30 -12.18
N ASP A 425 -9.45 4.52 -10.92
CA ASP A 425 -10.34 5.59 -10.52
C ASP A 425 -9.51 6.87 -10.25
N PHE A 426 -9.60 7.84 -11.17
CA PHE A 426 -8.92 9.13 -11.06
C PHE A 426 -9.90 10.22 -10.61
N PHE A 427 -9.43 11.14 -9.78
CA PHE A 427 -10.09 12.43 -9.60
C PHE A 427 -9.77 13.31 -10.80
N VAL A 428 -10.77 13.86 -11.48
CA VAL A 428 -10.58 14.64 -12.70
C VAL A 428 -10.73 16.14 -12.48
N ASP A 429 -9.76 16.90 -12.99
CA ASP A 429 -9.87 18.35 -13.16
C ASP A 429 -10.02 18.69 -14.65
N LEU A 430 -11.14 19.33 -15.02
CA LEU A 430 -11.52 19.52 -16.42
C LEU A 430 -11.02 20.86 -16.97
N ASP A 431 -10.24 20.80 -18.05
CA ASP A 431 -9.98 21.94 -18.93
C ASP A 431 -10.95 21.89 -20.10
N SER A 432 -12.06 22.61 -19.96
CA SER A 432 -13.17 22.60 -20.92
C SER A 432 -12.79 23.26 -22.25
N ASP A 433 -11.85 24.20 -22.24
CA ASP A 433 -11.40 24.90 -23.45
C ASP A 433 -10.54 23.98 -24.33
N ARG A 434 -9.75 23.11 -23.71
CA ARG A 434 -8.88 22.15 -24.41
C ARG A 434 -9.49 20.77 -24.61
N GLY A 435 -10.62 20.47 -23.95
CA GLY A 435 -11.26 19.15 -24.01
C GLY A 435 -10.44 18.04 -23.34
N ILE A 436 -9.69 18.37 -22.30
CA ILE A 436 -8.83 17.43 -21.56
C ILE A 436 -9.21 17.38 -20.09
N ALA A 437 -8.99 16.22 -19.47
CA ALA A 437 -9.03 16.04 -18.02
C ALA A 437 -7.61 15.84 -17.48
N TYR A 438 -7.23 16.59 -16.46
CA TYR A 438 -6.06 16.28 -15.64
C TYR A 438 -6.42 15.19 -14.63
N LEU A 439 -5.58 14.17 -14.55
CA LEU A 439 -5.84 12.95 -13.77
C LEU A 439 -5.09 12.99 -12.45
N TYR A 440 -5.81 12.83 -11.34
CA TYR A 440 -5.22 12.84 -10.00
C TYR A 440 -5.53 11.55 -9.23
N LEU A 441 -4.54 11.08 -8.47
CA LEU A 441 -4.67 10.01 -7.50
C LEU A 441 -4.54 10.55 -6.08
N GLU A 442 -5.07 9.84 -5.09
CA GLU A 442 -4.85 10.18 -3.69
C GLU A 442 -3.40 9.92 -3.26
N TYR A 443 -2.82 10.84 -2.49
CA TYR A 443 -1.49 10.67 -1.93
C TYR A 443 -1.46 11.25 -0.52
N ARG A 444 -1.07 10.43 0.46
CA ARG A 444 -0.97 10.82 1.88
C ARG A 444 0.47 11.03 2.37
N GLY A 445 1.44 11.12 1.46
CA GLY A 445 2.84 11.38 1.81
C GLY A 445 3.18 12.88 1.88
N VAL A 446 4.15 13.22 2.72
CA VAL A 446 4.90 14.47 2.58
C VAL A 446 5.67 14.40 1.26
N LYS A 447 5.56 15.44 0.43
CA LYS A 447 6.30 15.57 -0.85
C LYS A 447 7.76 15.21 -0.67
N THR A 448 8.30 14.29 -1.48
CA THR A 448 9.68 14.30 -2.00
C THR A 448 9.88 13.25 -3.14
N GLU A 449 9.14 13.30 -4.25
CA GLU A 449 9.36 12.35 -5.38
C GLU A 449 10.29 12.86 -6.51
N THR A 450 10.87 14.04 -6.37
CA THR A 450 11.96 14.47 -7.26
C THR A 450 13.29 14.01 -6.69
N ASP A 451 14.18 13.51 -7.56
CA ASP A 451 15.59 13.36 -7.22
C ASP A 451 16.12 14.68 -6.63
N ILE A 452 16.95 14.56 -5.62
CA ILE A 452 17.56 15.66 -4.90
C ILE A 452 18.85 16.01 -5.61
N ASP A 453 18.90 17.17 -6.26
CA ASP A 453 20.15 17.69 -6.76
C ASP A 453 21.06 18.07 -5.56
N PRO A 454 22.29 17.54 -5.47
CA PRO A 454 23.19 17.81 -4.36
C PRO A 454 23.49 19.30 -4.16
N VAL A 455 23.62 20.08 -5.24
CA VAL A 455 23.93 21.51 -5.18
C VAL A 455 22.71 22.29 -4.71
N GLU A 456 21.52 22.00 -5.24
CA GLU A 456 20.28 22.63 -4.77
C GLU A 456 20.01 22.36 -3.28
N TYR A 457 20.28 21.13 -2.81
CA TYR A 457 20.17 20.77 -1.40
C TYR A 457 21.15 21.56 -0.53
N ILE A 458 22.43 21.60 -0.91
CA ILE A 458 23.47 22.33 -0.17
C ILE A 458 23.13 23.83 -0.07
N LEU A 459 22.52 24.39 -1.11
CA LEU A 459 22.11 25.80 -1.17
C LEU A 459 20.77 26.07 -0.47
N GLY A 460 20.04 25.04 -0.03
CA GLY A 460 18.69 25.18 0.53
C GLY A 460 17.66 25.66 -0.49
N LEU A 461 17.93 25.47 -1.79
CA LEU A 461 17.05 25.83 -2.91
C LEU A 461 16.07 24.71 -3.26
N ASP A 462 16.26 23.54 -2.66
CA ASP A 462 15.31 22.43 -2.69
C ASP A 462 13.94 22.87 -2.14
N ASN A 463 12.96 22.99 -3.04
CA ASN A 463 11.62 23.50 -2.75
C ASN A 463 10.67 22.49 -2.07
N ARG A 464 11.19 21.37 -1.52
CA ARG A 464 10.38 20.35 -0.82
C ARG A 464 9.87 20.81 0.56
N ASN A 465 10.49 21.84 1.17
CA ASN A 465 10.09 22.39 2.48
C ASN A 465 8.81 23.25 2.49
N LYS A 466 8.08 23.38 1.38
CA LYS A 466 6.67 23.83 1.43
C LYS A 466 5.78 22.60 1.63
N PRO A 467 5.21 22.36 2.82
CA PRO A 467 4.22 21.32 3.01
C PRO A 467 2.95 21.71 2.24
N SER A 468 2.94 21.40 0.95
CA SER A 468 1.69 21.24 0.22
C SER A 468 1.07 19.97 0.77
N ARG A 469 0.14 20.11 1.72
CA ARG A 469 -0.84 19.08 2.06
C ARG A 469 -1.81 18.89 0.89
N SER A 470 -1.29 18.66 -0.31
CA SER A 470 -2.13 18.18 -1.40
C SER A 470 -2.44 16.72 -1.10
N ARG A 471 -3.69 16.43 -0.77
CA ARG A 471 -4.19 15.05 -0.63
C ARG A 471 -4.21 14.29 -1.96
N ARG A 472 -3.89 14.98 -3.06
CA ARG A 472 -3.98 14.48 -4.42
C ARG A 472 -2.70 14.79 -5.19
N ARG A 473 -2.27 13.86 -6.02
CA ARG A 473 -1.10 14.01 -6.89
C ARG A 473 -1.50 13.79 -8.35
N LEU A 474 -1.01 14.67 -9.22
CA LEU A 474 -1.17 14.55 -10.65
C LEU A 474 -0.51 13.25 -11.11
N PHE A 475 -1.19 12.48 -11.95
CA PHE A 475 -0.70 11.22 -12.47
C PHE A 475 0.39 11.45 -13.53
N GLU A 476 1.62 11.69 -13.08
CA GLU A 476 2.77 12.03 -13.93
C GLU A 476 3.04 11.10 -15.13
N PRO A 477 2.83 9.77 -15.07
CA PRO A 477 3.08 8.91 -16.23
C PRO A 477 2.26 9.30 -17.46
N LEU A 478 1.02 9.76 -17.26
CA LEU A 478 0.18 10.31 -18.31
C LEU A 478 -0.83 11.28 -17.66
N PRO A 479 -0.45 12.57 -17.47
CA PRO A 479 -1.18 13.48 -16.59
C PRO A 479 -2.55 13.90 -17.11
N THR A 480 -2.84 13.60 -18.38
CA THR A 480 -4.06 14.05 -19.06
C THR A 480 -4.74 12.92 -19.82
N ALA A 481 -6.07 12.99 -19.89
CA ALA A 481 -6.91 12.21 -20.78
C ALA A 481 -7.67 13.13 -21.72
N GLN A 482 -7.75 12.77 -23.01
CA GLN A 482 -8.66 13.44 -23.95
C GLN A 482 -10.09 12.99 -23.69
N LEU A 483 -11.02 13.93 -23.65
CA LEU A 483 -12.43 13.64 -23.41
C LEU A 483 -13.25 13.75 -24.69
N GLN A 484 -14.21 12.85 -24.84
CA GLN A 484 -15.14 12.91 -25.96
C GLN A 484 -16.25 13.92 -25.65
N LEU A 485 -16.33 14.97 -26.47
CA LEU A 485 -17.40 15.97 -26.39
C LEU A 485 -18.66 15.44 -27.10
N ASP A 486 -19.78 15.40 -26.40
CA ASP A 486 -21.08 15.21 -27.03
C ASP A 486 -21.54 16.54 -27.64
N THR A 487 -21.58 16.60 -28.97
CA THR A 487 -21.98 17.79 -29.73
C THR A 487 -23.43 18.19 -29.50
N ALA A 488 -24.31 17.25 -29.10
CA ALA A 488 -25.72 17.53 -28.86
C ALA A 488 -25.96 18.16 -27.48
N SER A 489 -25.30 17.67 -26.44
CA SER A 489 -25.45 18.18 -25.07
C SER A 489 -24.39 19.21 -24.65
N LYS A 490 -23.33 19.42 -25.45
CA LYS A 490 -22.16 20.24 -25.12
C LYS A 490 -21.49 19.83 -23.79
N THR A 491 -21.49 18.54 -23.48
CA THR A 491 -20.90 17.99 -22.25
C THR A 491 -19.98 16.83 -22.56
N PHE A 492 -18.97 16.61 -21.73
CA PHE A 492 -18.10 15.43 -21.83
C PHE A 492 -18.80 14.21 -21.23
N LYS A 493 -18.73 13.08 -21.93
CA LYS A 493 -19.37 11.83 -21.52
C LYS A 493 -18.39 10.68 -21.41
N CYS A 494 -18.67 9.80 -20.45
CA CYS A 494 -18.06 8.49 -20.31
C CYS A 494 -18.61 7.51 -21.36
N SER A 495 -17.93 6.38 -21.54
CA SER A 495 -18.34 5.30 -22.45
C SER A 495 -19.72 4.72 -22.13
N ASN A 496 -20.12 4.74 -20.85
CA ASN A 496 -21.46 4.31 -20.39
C ASN A 496 -22.54 5.41 -20.50
N GLY A 497 -22.19 6.61 -20.99
CA GLY A 497 -23.10 7.74 -21.12
C GLY A 497 -23.13 8.70 -19.93
N ASP A 498 -22.42 8.41 -18.82
CA ASP A 498 -22.35 9.30 -17.67
C ASP A 498 -21.71 10.64 -18.03
N VAL A 499 -22.25 11.73 -17.49
CA VAL A 499 -21.67 13.07 -17.68
C VAL A 499 -20.48 13.26 -16.75
N ILE A 500 -19.34 13.61 -17.32
CA ILE A 500 -18.12 13.93 -16.57
C ILE A 500 -18.23 15.37 -16.07
N LYS A 501 -18.15 15.55 -14.76
CA LYS A 501 -18.18 16.88 -14.11
C LYS A 501 -16.83 17.19 -13.49
N ASN A 502 -16.48 18.48 -13.42
CA ASN A 502 -15.25 18.89 -12.77
C ASN A 502 -15.26 18.49 -11.29
N GLY A 503 -14.13 17.95 -10.81
CA GLY A 503 -13.97 17.52 -9.43
C GLY A 503 -14.72 16.23 -9.06
N THR A 504 -14.99 15.37 -10.03
CA THR A 504 -15.56 14.02 -9.79
C THR A 504 -14.52 12.94 -9.92
N VAL A 505 -14.77 11.76 -9.32
CA VAL A 505 -13.97 10.57 -9.58
C VAL A 505 -14.54 9.85 -10.80
N VAL A 506 -13.69 9.52 -11.76
CA VAL A 506 -14.04 8.83 -13.01
C VAL A 506 -13.14 7.61 -13.14
N GLU A 507 -13.76 6.48 -13.53
CA GLU A 507 -13.06 5.24 -13.80
C GLU A 507 -12.53 5.26 -15.24
N PHE A 508 -11.23 5.06 -15.41
CA PHE A 508 -10.58 5.02 -16.72
C PHE A 508 -9.99 3.64 -17.00
N ARG A 509 -10.06 3.23 -18.27
CA ARG A 509 -9.22 2.16 -18.82
C ARG A 509 -8.07 2.78 -19.61
N TYR A 510 -6.94 2.08 -19.70
CA TYR A 510 -5.81 2.48 -20.53
C TYR A 510 -5.70 1.55 -21.72
N ASP A 511 -5.67 2.11 -22.93
CA ASP A 511 -5.49 1.33 -24.16
C ASP A 511 -4.64 2.12 -25.17
N TYR A 512 -3.68 1.45 -25.80
CA TYR A 512 -2.78 2.01 -26.82
C TYR A 512 -2.21 3.42 -26.53
N GLY A 513 -1.80 3.70 -25.28
CA GLY A 513 -1.22 5.00 -24.92
C GLY A 513 -2.21 6.02 -24.39
N VAL A 514 -3.51 5.71 -24.34
CA VAL A 514 -4.58 6.69 -24.05
C VAL A 514 -5.51 6.19 -22.95
N PHE A 515 -5.90 7.11 -22.06
CA PHE A 515 -6.95 6.85 -21.08
C PHE A 515 -8.35 7.10 -21.66
N HIS A 516 -9.24 6.12 -21.52
CA HIS A 516 -10.64 6.22 -21.92
C HIS A 516 -11.56 6.21 -20.69
N ALA A 517 -12.39 7.24 -20.57
CA ALA A 517 -13.37 7.35 -19.48
C ALA A 517 -14.47 6.29 -19.63
N MET A 518 -14.59 5.41 -18.63
CA MET A 518 -15.56 4.30 -18.62
C MET A 518 -16.88 4.74 -18.01
N ARG A 519 -16.85 5.30 -16.78
CA ARG A 519 -18.02 5.74 -16.01
C ARG A 519 -17.66 6.73 -14.91
N ALA A 520 -18.63 7.52 -14.46
CA ALA A 520 -18.46 8.40 -13.30
C ALA A 520 -18.73 7.63 -12.00
N ARG A 521 -17.83 7.71 -11.02
CA ARG A 521 -17.89 6.99 -9.74
C ARG A 521 -18.54 7.82 -8.65
N THR A 522 -19.81 8.17 -8.83
CA THR A 522 -20.56 8.97 -7.84
C THR A 522 -20.71 8.26 -6.49
N ASP A 523 -20.60 6.92 -6.46
CA ASP A 523 -20.56 6.09 -5.26
C ASP A 523 -19.33 6.34 -4.38
N LYS A 524 -18.22 6.82 -4.97
CA LYS A 524 -16.95 7.05 -4.28
C LYS A 524 -16.79 8.46 -3.72
N GLY A 525 -17.74 9.35 -3.97
CA GLY A 525 -17.59 10.77 -3.59
C GLY A 525 -16.32 11.36 -4.20
N ASP A 526 -15.36 11.73 -3.35
CA ASP A 526 -14.09 12.34 -3.73
C ASP A 526 -12.86 11.42 -3.52
N GLU A 527 -13.10 10.12 -3.26
CA GLU A 527 -12.09 9.10 -2.98
C GLU A 527 -11.58 8.41 -4.27
N ALA A 528 -10.52 8.97 -4.86
CA ALA A 528 -9.79 8.33 -5.97
C ALA A 528 -8.91 7.16 -5.47
N ASN A 529 -8.30 6.39 -6.38
CA ASN A 529 -7.32 5.39 -5.95
C ASN A 529 -6.10 6.05 -5.29
N HIS A 530 -5.53 5.38 -4.28
CA HIS A 530 -4.23 5.77 -3.72
C HIS A 530 -3.12 5.60 -4.76
N TRP A 531 -2.11 6.47 -4.70
CA TRP A 531 -0.98 6.53 -5.64
C TRP A 531 -0.35 5.16 -5.90
N ASP A 532 0.07 4.46 -4.85
CA ASP A 532 0.72 3.15 -4.96
C ASP A 532 -0.19 2.12 -5.68
N VAL A 533 -1.50 2.18 -5.45
CA VAL A 533 -2.47 1.29 -6.11
C VAL A 533 -2.64 1.66 -7.57
N GLY A 534 -2.81 2.95 -7.88
CA GLY A 534 -2.96 3.42 -9.26
C GLY A 534 -1.73 3.15 -10.10
N ILE A 535 -0.52 3.35 -9.55
CA ILE A 535 0.74 3.01 -10.22
C ILE A 535 0.88 1.51 -10.45
N SER A 536 0.55 0.68 -9.45
CA SER A 536 0.57 -0.78 -9.59
C SER A 536 -0.39 -1.27 -10.69
N VAL A 537 -1.61 -0.73 -10.74
CA VAL A 537 -2.57 -1.06 -11.80
C VAL A 537 -2.10 -0.55 -13.16
N PHE A 538 -1.55 0.65 -13.24
CA PHE A 538 -1.00 1.19 -14.49
C PHE A 538 0.17 0.34 -15.01
N ARG A 539 1.04 -0.17 -14.14
CA ARG A 539 2.07 -1.16 -14.52
C ARG A 539 1.44 -2.41 -15.10
N SER A 540 0.39 -2.94 -14.46
CA SER A 540 -0.35 -4.10 -14.98
C SER A 540 -1.08 -3.82 -16.31
N MET A 541 -1.31 -2.55 -16.69
CA MET A 541 -1.84 -2.17 -18.01
C MET A 541 -0.75 -1.98 -19.06
N THR A 542 0.40 -1.41 -18.68
CA THR A 542 1.51 -1.04 -19.60
C THR A 542 2.53 -2.14 -19.80
N ASP A 543 2.72 -2.98 -18.79
CA ASP A 543 3.58 -4.16 -18.78
C ASP A 543 2.80 -5.35 -18.20
N PRO A 544 1.73 -5.79 -18.88
CA PRO A 544 0.80 -6.77 -18.36
C PRO A 544 1.41 -8.16 -18.23
N VAL A 545 1.19 -8.80 -17.07
CA VAL A 545 1.34 -10.26 -16.97
C VAL A 545 0.27 -10.90 -17.85
N THR A 546 0.70 -11.61 -18.89
CA THR A 546 -0.19 -12.26 -19.85
C THR A 546 -0.87 -13.49 -19.25
N GLU A 547 -1.93 -13.96 -19.91
CA GLU A 547 -2.57 -15.22 -19.53
C GLU A 547 -1.60 -16.41 -19.62
N ALA A 548 -0.71 -16.46 -20.62
CA ALA A 548 0.26 -17.53 -20.76
C ALA A 548 1.26 -17.55 -19.60
N GLN A 549 1.75 -16.38 -19.19
CA GLN A 549 2.68 -16.21 -18.08
C GLN A 549 2.03 -16.53 -16.72
N VAL A 550 0.82 -16.03 -16.44
CA VAL A 550 0.12 -16.36 -15.18
C VAL A 550 -0.25 -17.84 -15.08
N CYS A 551 -0.41 -18.50 -16.24
CA CYS A 551 -0.60 -19.94 -16.36
C CYS A 551 0.70 -20.75 -16.26
N LEU A 552 1.84 -20.09 -16.01
CA LEU A 552 3.18 -20.68 -15.93
C LEU A 552 3.60 -21.46 -17.18
N ARG A 553 3.09 -21.07 -18.35
CA ARG A 553 3.43 -21.68 -19.65
C ARG A 553 4.52 -20.92 -20.41
N ASP A 554 4.78 -19.68 -20.00
CA ASP A 554 5.75 -18.80 -20.61
C ASP A 554 6.60 -18.16 -19.48
N PRO A 555 7.89 -18.51 -19.35
CA PRO A 555 8.74 -18.00 -18.28
C PRO A 555 9.07 -16.52 -18.50
N VAL A 556 9.19 -15.77 -17.40
CA VAL A 556 9.55 -14.35 -17.44
C VAL A 556 11.07 -14.23 -17.33
N GLU A 557 11.71 -13.52 -18.27
CA GLU A 557 13.14 -13.23 -18.24
C GLU A 557 13.49 -12.13 -17.22
N ASN A 558 14.61 -12.28 -16.49
CA ASN A 558 15.03 -11.28 -15.52
C ASN A 558 15.66 -10.04 -16.17
N ASN A 559 14.92 -8.92 -16.24
CA ASN A 559 15.44 -7.65 -16.76
C ASN A 559 15.69 -6.63 -15.63
N GLN A 560 16.91 -6.66 -15.08
CA GLN A 560 17.29 -5.84 -13.91
C GLN A 560 17.25 -4.31 -14.17
N GLU A 561 17.50 -3.85 -15.40
CA GLU A 561 17.44 -2.41 -15.75
C GLU A 561 15.99 -1.87 -15.72
N LYS A 562 15.01 -2.70 -16.09
CA LYS A 562 13.59 -2.33 -16.14
C LYS A 562 12.95 -2.26 -14.75
N TRP A 563 13.42 -3.08 -13.79
CA TRP A 563 12.74 -3.32 -12.51
C TRP A 563 13.49 -2.81 -11.26
N GLY A 564 14.76 -2.43 -11.39
CA GLY A 564 15.59 -1.93 -10.26
C GLY A 564 15.17 -0.61 -9.62
N LYS A 565 14.12 0.08 -10.09
CA LYS A 565 13.66 1.38 -9.57
C LYS A 565 12.65 1.31 -8.41
N TYR A 566 12.12 0.14 -8.07
CA TYR A 566 10.87 0.09 -7.28
C TYR A 566 10.76 -0.98 -6.18
N SER A 567 11.84 -1.68 -5.85
CA SER A 567 11.88 -2.51 -4.64
C SER A 567 12.12 -1.66 -3.39
N HIS A 568 11.65 -2.12 -2.23
CA HIS A 568 11.94 -1.68 -0.85
C HIS A 568 10.79 -0.97 -0.10
N ARG A 569 9.85 -1.75 0.44
CA ARG A 569 9.05 -1.36 1.63
C ARG A 569 8.80 -2.56 2.55
N GLY A 570 9.80 -2.92 3.37
CA GLY A 570 9.64 -3.75 4.57
C GLY A 570 10.27 -3.02 5.78
N ASP A 571 9.68 -3.12 6.97
CA ASP A 571 10.25 -2.52 8.20
C ASP A 571 11.54 -3.28 8.57
N ARG A 572 12.66 -2.54 8.61
CA ARG A 572 14.02 -3.09 8.83
C ARG A 572 14.22 -3.73 10.22
N ARG A 573 13.28 -3.55 11.15
CA ARG A 573 13.31 -4.12 12.51
C ARG A 573 12.76 -5.55 12.61
N MET A 574 12.19 -6.09 11.54
CA MET A 574 11.57 -7.43 11.49
C MET A 574 12.38 -8.44 10.66
N LEU A 575 13.62 -8.10 10.35
CA LEU A 575 14.58 -8.95 9.64
C LEU A 575 15.16 -9.98 10.60
N VAL A 576 15.40 -11.18 10.07
CA VAL A 576 16.05 -12.27 10.79
C VAL A 576 17.50 -11.90 11.15
N SER A 577 18.11 -11.01 10.37
CA SER A 577 19.42 -10.43 10.64
C SER A 577 19.46 -9.25 11.62
N SER A 578 18.41 -8.98 12.42
CA SER A 578 18.38 -7.80 13.31
C SER A 578 19.57 -7.72 14.28
N GLU A 579 19.91 -8.81 14.95
CA GLU A 579 21.01 -8.89 15.91
C GLU A 579 22.36 -8.80 15.18
N MET A 580 22.48 -9.48 14.03
CA MET A 580 23.63 -9.35 13.14
C MET A 580 23.89 -7.90 12.71
N ARG A 581 22.86 -7.20 12.26
CA ARG A 581 22.96 -5.79 11.85
C ARG A 581 23.32 -4.89 13.03
N THR A 582 22.80 -5.20 14.21
CA THR A 582 23.14 -4.46 15.44
C THR A 582 24.61 -4.66 15.78
N PHE A 583 25.13 -5.89 15.68
CA PHE A 583 26.55 -6.18 15.85
C PHE A 583 27.41 -5.50 14.78
N HIS A 584 27.05 -5.60 13.49
CA HIS A 584 27.80 -4.95 12.40
C HIS A 584 27.84 -3.41 12.56
N ASN A 585 26.73 -2.80 12.97
CA ASN A 585 26.69 -1.36 13.29
C ASN A 585 27.53 -1.02 14.52
N TRP A 586 27.56 -1.89 15.53
CA TRP A 586 28.46 -1.71 16.68
C TRP A 586 29.93 -1.78 16.25
N VAL A 587 30.33 -2.75 15.42
CA VAL A 587 31.70 -2.83 14.89
C VAL A 587 32.07 -1.54 14.14
N LYS A 588 31.21 -1.07 13.23
CA LYS A 588 31.43 0.19 12.52
C LYS A 588 31.57 1.39 13.46
N ALA A 589 30.66 1.50 14.44
CA ALA A 589 30.73 2.55 15.45
C ALA A 589 32.05 2.49 16.23
N SER A 590 32.45 1.32 16.72
CA SER A 590 33.70 1.11 17.46
C SER A 590 34.96 1.39 16.65
N LEU A 591 34.91 1.23 15.32
CA LEU A 591 36.01 1.62 14.44
C LEU A 591 36.07 3.14 14.28
N ILE A 592 34.93 3.80 14.01
CA ILE A 592 34.86 5.25 13.78
C ILE A 592 35.11 6.05 15.07
N GLU A 593 34.60 5.58 16.22
CA GLU A 593 34.73 6.27 17.51
C GLU A 593 36.17 6.38 18.02
N ARG A 594 37.08 5.54 17.54
CA ARG A 594 38.53 5.63 17.85
C ARG A 594 39.14 6.94 17.38
N PHE A 595 38.47 7.64 16.47
CA PHE A 595 38.90 8.91 15.90
C PHE A 595 38.11 10.12 16.41
N LYS A 596 37.44 9.98 17.57
CA LYS A 596 36.84 11.11 18.29
C LYS A 596 37.88 12.21 18.49
N GLY A 597 37.63 13.39 17.92
CA GLY A 597 38.55 14.54 17.92
C GLY A 597 39.15 14.87 16.54
N SER A 598 39.01 14.00 15.54
CA SER A 598 39.24 14.33 14.13
C SER A 598 37.99 14.98 13.53
N SER A 599 38.16 16.06 12.75
CA SER A 599 37.03 16.87 12.26
C SER A 599 36.57 16.54 10.85
N ARG A 600 37.28 15.69 10.09
CA ARG A 600 37.05 15.47 8.65
C ARG A 600 37.09 13.99 8.29
N LEU A 601 36.13 13.53 7.49
CA LEU A 601 36.05 12.13 7.03
C LEU A 601 35.68 12.04 5.55
N LEU A 602 36.33 11.14 4.81
CA LEU A 602 35.95 10.73 3.46
C LEU A 602 35.45 9.28 3.50
N ASP A 603 34.24 9.04 3.02
CA ASP A 603 33.68 7.69 2.89
C ASP A 603 33.57 7.29 1.42
N LEU A 604 34.27 6.22 1.05
CA LEU A 604 34.31 5.68 -0.31
C LEU A 604 33.35 4.49 -0.41
N ALA A 605 32.35 4.61 -1.28
CA ALA A 605 31.17 3.74 -1.38
C ALA A 605 30.23 3.85 -0.16
N CYS A 606 29.74 5.07 0.10
CA CYS A 606 28.98 5.41 1.31
C CYS A 606 27.51 4.94 1.33
N GLY A 607 27.00 4.45 0.19
CA GLY A 607 25.61 4.02 0.01
C GLY A 607 24.59 5.10 0.39
N LYS A 608 23.44 4.68 0.93
CA LYS A 608 22.35 5.57 1.41
C LYS A 608 22.68 6.28 2.74
N GLY A 609 23.96 6.41 3.11
CA GLY A 609 24.38 7.02 4.37
C GLY A 609 23.96 6.23 5.61
N GLY A 610 24.22 4.92 5.62
CA GLY A 610 23.92 4.06 6.79
C GLY A 610 24.68 4.48 8.07
N ASP A 611 25.82 5.14 7.90
CA ASP A 611 26.73 5.51 8.98
C ASP A 611 26.63 6.99 9.42
N LEU A 612 25.63 7.74 8.91
CA LEU A 612 25.36 9.15 9.26
C LEU A 612 25.42 9.40 10.77
N ASN A 613 24.74 8.57 11.55
CA ASN A 613 24.71 8.70 13.00
C ASN A 613 26.06 8.36 13.62
N HIS A 614 26.83 7.41 13.07
CA HIS A 614 28.15 7.07 13.62
C HIS A 614 29.13 8.23 13.46
N TRP A 615 29.15 8.88 12.30
CA TRP A 615 29.97 10.08 12.06
C TRP A 615 29.59 11.23 13.01
N MET A 616 28.29 11.45 13.20
CA MET A 616 27.78 12.48 14.12
C MET A 616 28.18 12.19 15.58
N HIS A 617 28.02 10.95 16.06
CA HIS A 617 28.39 10.59 17.44
C HIS A 617 29.91 10.61 17.67
N ALA A 618 30.71 10.39 16.62
CA ALA A 618 32.16 10.55 16.67
C ALA A 618 32.62 12.01 16.64
N GLY A 619 31.71 12.96 16.40
CA GLY A 619 32.01 14.39 16.37
C GLY A 619 32.67 14.87 15.08
N MET A 620 32.38 14.22 13.95
CA MET A 620 32.89 14.66 12.64
C MET A 620 32.23 15.97 12.21
N ASP A 621 33.02 17.02 11.99
CA ASP A 621 32.55 18.35 11.55
C ASP A 621 32.30 18.42 10.04
N TYR A 622 33.03 17.64 9.24
CA TYR A 622 32.94 17.61 7.78
C TYR A 622 33.02 16.17 7.28
N VAL A 623 32.03 15.77 6.49
CA VAL A 623 32.00 14.44 5.85
C VAL A 623 31.82 14.62 4.36
N LEU A 624 32.64 13.94 3.57
CA LEU A 624 32.42 13.77 2.13
C LEU A 624 32.14 12.29 1.86
N GLY A 625 30.94 11.94 1.43
CA GLY A 625 30.58 10.59 1.00
C GLY A 625 30.53 10.49 -0.51
N LEU A 626 31.16 9.46 -1.07
CA LEU A 626 31.16 9.17 -2.51
C LEU A 626 30.52 7.82 -2.76
N ASP A 627 29.57 7.74 -3.69
CA ASP A 627 28.96 6.47 -4.10
C ASP A 627 28.61 6.49 -5.59
N GLN A 628 28.77 5.38 -6.30
CA GLN A 628 28.47 5.34 -7.73
C GLN A 628 26.94 5.33 -7.99
N SER A 629 26.14 4.83 -7.05
CA SER A 629 24.70 4.67 -7.25
C SER A 629 23.96 6.00 -7.12
N SER A 630 23.27 6.41 -8.18
CA SER A 630 22.35 7.55 -8.12
C SER A 630 21.26 7.35 -7.06
N ASP A 631 20.76 6.13 -6.89
CA ASP A 631 19.73 5.80 -5.91
C ASP A 631 20.22 6.02 -4.46
N SER A 632 21.52 5.79 -4.21
CA SER A 632 22.13 6.03 -2.90
C SER A 632 22.12 7.51 -2.51
N ILE A 633 22.39 8.39 -3.48
CA ILE A 633 22.66 9.81 -3.23
C ILE A 633 21.41 10.66 -3.40
N VAL A 634 20.79 10.61 -4.59
CA VAL A 634 19.79 11.60 -5.02
C VAL A 634 18.35 11.12 -4.86
N ASN A 635 18.08 9.86 -4.54
CA ASN A 635 16.70 9.38 -4.40
C ASN A 635 15.91 10.23 -3.38
N GLY A 636 14.82 10.86 -3.83
CA GLY A 636 14.00 11.77 -3.03
C GLY A 636 13.26 11.12 -1.85
N GLN A 637 13.08 9.79 -1.86
CA GLN A 637 12.38 9.04 -0.81
C GLN A 637 13.33 8.56 0.28
N ASP A 638 14.46 7.94 -0.08
CA ASP A 638 15.34 7.30 0.90
C ASP A 638 16.85 7.38 0.61
N GLY A 639 17.25 8.21 -0.37
CA GLY A 639 18.65 8.58 -0.59
C GLY A 639 19.25 9.34 0.60
N VAL A 640 20.58 9.49 0.64
CA VAL A 640 21.28 10.10 1.79
C VAL A 640 20.80 11.52 2.09
N TYR A 641 20.57 12.33 1.07
CA TYR A 641 20.05 13.69 1.23
C TYR A 641 18.60 13.71 1.73
N ALA A 642 17.77 12.75 1.32
CA ALA A 642 16.40 12.61 1.82
C ALA A 642 16.40 12.26 3.32
N ARG A 643 17.35 11.43 3.76
CA ARG A 643 17.50 11.02 5.17
C ARG A 643 18.00 12.14 6.06
N MET A 644 18.92 12.97 5.55
CA MET A 644 19.39 14.15 6.28
C MET A 644 18.31 15.20 6.44
N ASN A 645 17.41 15.34 5.46
CA ASN A 645 16.21 16.19 5.52
C ASN A 645 16.46 17.62 6.04
N HIS A 646 17.57 18.24 5.62
CA HIS A 646 18.05 19.54 6.09
C HIS A 646 18.20 19.67 7.63
N ASP A 647 18.41 18.57 8.36
CA ASP A 647 18.76 18.65 9.79
C ASP A 647 20.08 19.44 9.94
N PRO A 648 20.10 20.55 10.70
CA PRO A 648 21.29 21.38 10.88
C PRO A 648 22.53 20.62 11.37
N LYS A 649 22.33 19.48 12.05
CA LYS A 649 23.42 18.59 12.51
C LYS A 649 24.29 18.05 11.36
N PHE A 650 23.73 17.95 10.15
CA PHE A 650 24.41 17.42 8.97
C PHE A 650 24.79 18.52 7.96
N SER A 651 24.80 19.79 8.37
CA SER A 651 25.01 20.95 7.49
C SER A 651 26.33 20.94 6.70
N ARG A 652 27.32 20.17 7.13
CA ARG A 652 28.64 20.01 6.49
C ARG A 652 28.90 18.60 5.97
N TYR A 653 27.85 17.78 5.86
CA TYR A 653 27.94 16.42 5.35
C TYR A 653 27.50 16.47 3.89
N LEU A 654 28.43 16.19 2.99
CA LEU A 654 28.27 16.37 1.55
C LEU A 654 28.41 15.02 0.86
N PHE A 655 27.61 14.82 -0.18
CA PHE A 655 27.54 13.54 -0.88
C PHE A 655 27.55 13.77 -2.39
N ALA A 656 28.27 12.93 -3.13
CA ALA A 656 28.36 13.05 -4.58
C ALA A 656 28.37 11.67 -5.25
N ARG A 657 27.75 11.60 -6.43
CA ARG A 657 27.76 10.43 -7.29
C ARG A 657 29.14 10.28 -7.91
N PHE A 658 29.91 9.26 -7.52
CA PHE A 658 31.27 9.05 -8.02
C PHE A 658 31.67 7.58 -7.94
N ASP A 659 32.23 7.06 -9.04
CA ASP A 659 32.89 5.76 -9.05
C ASP A 659 34.27 5.90 -8.38
N ALA A 660 34.40 5.38 -7.15
CA ALA A 660 35.61 5.46 -6.35
C ALA A 660 36.82 4.71 -6.94
N SER A 661 36.67 4.00 -8.06
CA SER A 661 37.80 3.46 -8.84
C SER A 661 38.38 4.45 -9.84
N GLN A 662 37.65 5.52 -10.18
CA GLN A 662 38.13 6.58 -11.07
C GLN A 662 39.02 7.58 -10.30
N PRO A 663 40.04 8.19 -10.92
CA PRO A 663 40.93 9.13 -10.23
C PRO A 663 40.18 10.31 -9.59
N LEU A 664 40.42 10.61 -8.30
CA LEU A 664 39.85 11.80 -7.61
C LEU A 664 40.54 13.12 -8.04
N ASN A 665 40.46 13.41 -9.33
CA ASN A 665 40.95 14.64 -9.92
C ASN A 665 40.10 15.01 -11.15
N GLU A 666 40.51 16.05 -11.86
CA GLU A 666 39.85 16.56 -13.05
C GLU A 666 39.41 15.47 -14.05
N THR A 667 40.24 14.45 -14.32
CA THR A 667 39.97 13.44 -15.35
C THR A 667 38.92 12.41 -14.92
N GLY A 668 38.82 12.12 -13.62
CA GLY A 668 37.74 11.28 -13.09
C GLY A 668 36.45 12.09 -12.86
N PHE A 669 36.55 13.33 -12.38
CA PHE A 669 35.38 14.16 -12.08
C PHE A 669 34.51 14.43 -13.29
N VAL A 670 35.07 14.61 -14.49
CA VAL A 670 34.29 14.81 -15.72
C VAL A 670 33.35 13.65 -16.08
N GLN A 671 33.57 12.46 -15.51
CA GLN A 671 32.72 11.29 -15.70
C GLN A 671 31.57 11.22 -14.69
N SER A 672 31.60 12.06 -13.65
CA SER A 672 30.58 12.11 -12.61
C SER A 672 29.42 13.02 -13.00
N PRO A 673 28.15 12.62 -12.74
CA PRO A 673 27.01 13.52 -12.81
C PRO A 673 27.15 14.76 -11.91
N ASP A 674 27.89 14.65 -10.81
CA ASP A 674 28.14 15.70 -9.83
C ASP A 674 29.50 16.38 -10.03
N CYS A 675 30.02 16.38 -11.26
CA CYS A 675 31.34 16.90 -11.61
C CYS A 675 31.58 18.33 -11.10
N GLN A 676 30.57 19.21 -11.21
CA GLN A 676 30.72 20.62 -10.81
C GLN A 676 30.87 20.77 -9.29
N LEU A 677 30.13 19.97 -8.51
CA LEU A 677 30.25 19.93 -7.06
C LEU A 677 31.63 19.42 -6.66
N LEU A 678 32.07 18.28 -7.21
CA LEU A 678 33.38 17.69 -6.89
C LEU A 678 34.53 18.65 -7.23
N ARG A 679 34.50 19.30 -8.40
CA ARG A 679 35.49 20.32 -8.77
C ARG A 679 35.53 21.47 -7.78
N ALA A 680 34.39 21.94 -7.30
CA ALA A 680 34.33 23.00 -6.32
C ALA A 680 34.89 22.57 -4.95
N LEU A 681 34.55 21.36 -4.49
CA LEU A 681 35.07 20.80 -3.23
C LEU A 681 36.58 20.55 -3.26
N TYR A 682 37.14 20.14 -4.40
CA TYR A 682 38.59 19.95 -4.58
C TYR A 682 39.33 21.23 -5.02
N GLY A 683 38.63 22.36 -5.16
CA GLY A 683 39.23 23.67 -5.47
C GLY A 683 39.71 23.83 -6.92
N LEU A 684 39.15 23.04 -7.85
CA LEU A 684 39.42 23.07 -9.30
C LEU A 684 38.45 23.97 -10.08
N SER A 685 37.36 24.43 -9.44
CA SER A 685 36.39 25.36 -10.02
C SER A 685 35.77 26.23 -8.93
N SER A 686 35.35 27.43 -9.31
CA SER A 686 34.49 28.33 -8.52
C SER A 686 33.13 28.58 -9.21
N SER A 687 32.79 27.77 -10.22
CA SER A 687 31.57 27.93 -11.03
C SER A 687 30.29 27.67 -10.25
N VAL A 688 30.34 26.82 -9.21
CA VAL A 688 29.20 26.53 -8.33
C VAL A 688 29.31 27.42 -7.11
N GLN A 689 28.26 28.18 -6.79
CA GLN A 689 28.22 28.89 -5.51
C GLN A 689 28.00 27.86 -4.40
N LEU A 690 28.92 27.78 -3.44
CA LEU A 690 28.80 26.94 -2.25
C LEU A 690 28.91 27.83 -1.01
N PRO A 691 28.28 27.44 0.11
CA PRO A 691 28.46 28.09 1.40
C PRO A 691 29.94 28.33 1.77
N ASN A 692 30.19 29.39 2.54
CA ASN A 692 31.53 29.79 2.96
C ASN A 692 32.28 28.62 3.63
N GLY A 693 33.52 28.39 3.19
CA GLY A 693 34.39 27.35 3.74
C GLY A 693 34.24 25.95 3.11
N LEU A 694 33.31 25.74 2.17
CA LEU A 694 33.18 24.46 1.45
C LEU A 694 34.00 24.40 0.16
N HIS A 695 34.29 25.53 -0.48
CA HIS A 695 35.19 25.58 -1.63
C HIS A 695 36.60 25.13 -1.26
N GLY A 696 37.15 24.17 -2.01
CA GLY A 696 38.47 23.60 -1.73
C GLY A 696 38.55 22.81 -0.42
N SER A 697 37.41 22.51 0.22
CA SER A 697 37.38 21.81 1.51
C SER A 697 38.03 20.43 1.44
N ALA A 698 37.93 19.71 0.32
CA ALA A 698 38.55 18.39 0.12
C ALA A 698 40.03 18.45 -0.30
N LYS A 699 40.59 19.64 -0.60
CA LYS A 699 41.95 19.79 -1.16
C LYS A 699 43.06 19.28 -0.24
N ALA A 700 42.87 19.38 1.08
CA ALA A 700 43.87 19.03 2.08
C ALA A 700 43.98 17.52 2.38
N GLY A 701 43.11 16.68 1.80
CA GLY A 701 42.99 15.27 2.18
C GLY A 701 42.08 15.09 3.40
N PHE A 702 42.11 13.93 4.04
CA PHE A 702 41.26 13.60 5.18
C PHE A 702 42.06 12.82 6.22
N PRO A 703 41.92 13.13 7.52
CA PRO A 703 42.55 12.34 8.57
C PRO A 703 41.94 10.95 8.68
N ILE A 704 40.74 10.74 8.14
CA ILE A 704 40.07 9.44 8.11
C ILE A 704 39.48 9.21 6.72
N VAL A 705 39.84 8.07 6.12
CA VAL A 705 39.20 7.53 4.92
C VAL A 705 38.56 6.18 5.28
N THR A 706 37.29 5.99 4.94
CA THR A 706 36.55 4.76 5.21
C THR A 706 36.07 4.06 3.94
N CYS A 707 35.96 2.73 3.99
CA CYS A 707 35.26 1.92 3.00
C CYS A 707 34.67 0.68 3.68
N MET A 708 33.37 0.70 3.94
CA MET A 708 32.69 -0.35 4.74
C MET A 708 31.88 -1.28 3.83
N PHE A 709 32.21 -2.57 3.82
CA PHE A 709 31.48 -3.62 3.08
C PHE A 709 31.37 -3.38 1.57
N ALA A 710 32.39 -2.75 0.95
CA ALA A 710 32.40 -2.48 -0.48
C ALA A 710 33.73 -2.82 -1.19
N LEU A 711 34.78 -3.20 -0.44
CA LEU A 711 36.11 -3.49 -1.01
C LEU A 711 36.07 -4.57 -2.09
N HIS A 712 35.23 -5.59 -1.93
CA HIS A 712 35.06 -6.69 -2.88
C HIS A 712 34.61 -6.22 -4.29
N TYR A 713 33.97 -5.05 -4.43
CA TYR A 713 33.59 -4.54 -5.75
C TYR A 713 34.79 -4.04 -6.56
N PHE A 714 35.86 -3.60 -5.90
CA PHE A 714 37.07 -3.12 -6.58
C PHE A 714 38.02 -4.26 -6.99
N PHE A 715 37.86 -5.45 -6.42
CA PHE A 715 38.63 -6.66 -6.77
C PHE A 715 38.20 -7.31 -8.09
N GLU A 716 37.22 -6.75 -8.80
CA GLU A 716 36.75 -7.24 -10.09
C GLU A 716 37.87 -7.27 -11.14
N ASP A 717 38.69 -6.23 -11.19
CA ASP A 717 39.85 -6.17 -12.06
C ASP A 717 40.99 -5.33 -11.45
N GLN A 718 42.20 -5.56 -11.95
CA GLN A 718 43.40 -4.90 -11.44
C GLN A 718 43.37 -3.38 -11.59
N LYS A 719 42.74 -2.85 -12.64
CA LYS A 719 42.68 -1.41 -12.90
C LYS A 719 41.78 -0.73 -11.88
N LYS A 720 40.61 -1.30 -11.58
CA LYS A 720 39.70 -0.79 -10.54
C LYS A 720 40.33 -0.82 -9.16
N LEU A 721 40.98 -1.93 -8.81
CA LEU A 721 41.66 -2.08 -7.52
C LEU A 721 42.77 -1.04 -7.36
N ILE A 722 43.63 -0.89 -8.38
CA ILE A 722 44.71 0.11 -8.35
C ILE A 722 44.15 1.52 -8.23
N GLY A 723 43.16 1.87 -9.06
CA GLY A 723 42.54 3.21 -9.02
C GLY A 723 41.91 3.54 -7.67
N PHE A 724 41.21 2.58 -7.07
CA PHE A 724 40.66 2.72 -5.73
C PHE A 724 41.75 2.90 -4.66
N LEU A 725 42.79 2.07 -4.66
CA LEU A 725 43.88 2.17 -3.67
C LEU A 725 44.67 3.47 -3.81
N ASP A 726 44.91 3.93 -5.04
CA ASP A 726 45.56 5.22 -5.30
C ASP A 726 44.70 6.39 -4.77
N ASN A 727 43.37 6.28 -4.91
CA ASN A 727 42.42 7.23 -4.32
C ASN A 727 42.48 7.24 -2.79
N VAL A 728 42.52 6.07 -2.15
CA VAL A 728 42.69 5.97 -0.70
C VAL A 728 43.96 6.69 -0.26
N VAL A 729 45.09 6.40 -0.91
CA VAL A 729 46.40 6.91 -0.51
C VAL A 729 46.53 8.42 -0.71
N GLN A 730 46.02 8.96 -1.83
CA GLN A 730 46.08 10.40 -2.09
C GLN A 730 45.11 11.22 -1.25
N SER A 731 44.03 10.59 -0.76
CA SER A 731 43.03 11.25 0.06
C SER A 731 43.36 11.24 1.55
N ILE A 732 44.33 10.46 2.02
CA ILE A 732 44.73 10.41 3.45
C ILE A 732 45.70 11.55 3.77
N GLU A 733 45.41 12.30 4.84
CA GLU A 733 46.31 13.31 5.41
C GLU A 733 47.57 12.66 6.01
N ARG A 734 48.72 13.31 5.82
CA ARG A 734 50.00 12.89 6.38
C ARG A 734 50.63 14.04 7.20
N PRO A 735 51.23 13.75 8.38
CA PRO A 735 51.23 12.46 9.09
C PRO A 735 49.92 12.22 9.86
N GLY A 736 49.66 10.96 10.24
CA GLY A 736 48.63 10.64 11.24
C GLY A 736 47.24 10.28 10.70
N GLY A 737 46.97 10.42 9.40
CA GLY A 737 45.72 9.95 8.82
C GLY A 737 45.56 8.42 8.88
N ARG A 738 44.35 7.92 8.62
CA ARG A 738 44.02 6.49 8.69
C ARG A 738 43.08 6.05 7.57
N PHE A 739 43.26 4.81 7.12
CA PHE A 739 42.29 4.11 6.28
C PHE A 739 41.66 2.95 7.05
N VAL A 740 40.33 2.90 7.04
CA VAL A 740 39.55 1.91 7.77
C VAL A 740 38.58 1.22 6.82
N GLY A 741 38.51 -0.11 6.88
CA GLY A 741 37.56 -0.85 6.07
C GLY A 741 37.20 -2.21 6.64
N CYS A 742 36.07 -2.73 6.17
CA CYS A 742 35.55 -4.06 6.51
C CYS A 742 35.12 -4.79 5.23
N CYS A 743 35.43 -6.08 5.13
CA CYS A 743 34.99 -6.95 4.04
C CYS A 743 35.10 -8.42 4.44
N PHE A 744 34.57 -9.31 3.59
CA PHE A 744 34.81 -10.74 3.75
C PHE A 744 36.28 -11.10 3.59
N ASP A 745 36.73 -12.02 4.43
CA ASP A 745 38.03 -12.66 4.32
C ASP A 745 37.90 -13.89 3.41
N SER A 746 38.60 -13.89 2.27
CA SER A 746 38.55 -15.01 1.33
C SER A 746 38.95 -16.35 1.96
N SER A 747 39.84 -16.37 2.96
CA SER A 747 40.23 -17.60 3.64
C SER A 747 39.08 -18.18 4.47
N GLU A 748 38.29 -17.35 5.13
CA GLU A 748 37.11 -17.77 5.89
C GLU A 748 35.97 -18.19 4.97
N VAL A 749 35.72 -17.44 3.90
CA VAL A 749 34.71 -17.81 2.89
C VAL A 749 35.05 -19.14 2.24
N ARG A 750 36.31 -19.38 1.87
CA ARG A 750 36.76 -20.67 1.32
C ARG A 750 36.64 -21.82 2.33
N LYS A 751 36.85 -21.55 3.63
CA LYS A 751 36.62 -22.55 4.69
C LYS A 751 35.15 -22.94 4.76
N LEU A 752 34.25 -21.97 4.65
CA LEU A 752 32.80 -22.20 4.64
C LEU A 752 32.36 -22.99 3.40
N LEU A 753 32.85 -22.62 2.21
CA LEU A 753 32.43 -23.21 0.94
C LEU A 753 33.11 -24.55 0.58
N ARG A 754 33.84 -25.19 1.51
CA ARG A 754 34.48 -26.51 1.26
C ARG A 754 33.49 -27.58 0.81
N ASP A 755 32.25 -27.49 1.27
CA ASP A 755 31.16 -28.42 0.97
C ASP A 755 30.21 -27.90 -0.12
N GLY A 756 30.63 -26.89 -0.90
CA GLY A 756 29.83 -26.26 -1.95
C GLY A 756 28.95 -25.13 -1.43
N VAL A 757 27.74 -25.00 -1.97
CA VAL A 757 26.77 -23.95 -1.58
C VAL A 757 26.41 -24.06 -0.10
N GLN A 758 26.50 -22.94 0.62
CA GLN A 758 26.11 -22.87 2.03
C GLN A 758 24.96 -21.90 2.22
N GLU A 759 24.03 -22.26 3.11
CA GLU A 759 22.91 -21.41 3.50
C GLU A 759 22.66 -21.44 5.00
N GLY A 760 22.30 -20.28 5.54
CA GLY A 760 21.88 -20.10 6.91
C GLY A 760 20.37 -19.93 6.99
N ARG A 761 19.68 -20.85 7.66
CA ARG A 761 18.25 -20.75 7.96
C ARG A 761 18.01 -20.67 9.46
N VAL A 762 17.09 -19.81 9.87
CA VAL A 762 16.65 -19.75 11.27
C VAL A 762 15.74 -20.92 11.63
N PRO A 763 15.48 -21.19 12.93
CA PRO A 763 14.74 -22.38 13.37
C PRO A 763 13.34 -22.56 12.76
N ASP A 764 12.72 -21.49 12.27
CA ASP A 764 11.42 -21.53 11.58
C ASP A 764 11.53 -21.82 10.06
N GLY A 765 12.72 -22.11 9.55
CA GLY A 765 12.98 -22.54 8.16
C GLY A 765 13.27 -21.41 7.17
N ARG A 766 13.16 -20.14 7.59
CA ARG A 766 13.39 -18.99 6.70
C ARG A 766 14.88 -18.78 6.41
N LEU A 767 15.18 -18.46 5.15
CA LEU A 767 16.54 -18.25 4.66
C LEU A 767 17.06 -16.86 5.05
N MET A 768 18.11 -16.82 5.86
CA MET A 768 18.76 -15.57 6.29
C MET A 768 19.87 -15.16 5.32
N TRP A 769 20.73 -16.10 4.93
CA TRP A 769 21.84 -15.85 4.00
C TRP A 769 22.15 -17.10 3.18
N ARG A 770 22.73 -16.90 1.99
CA ARG A 770 23.23 -17.97 1.13
C ARG A 770 24.50 -17.47 0.43
N ILE A 771 25.52 -18.31 0.38
CA ILE A 771 26.76 -18.03 -0.33
C ILE A 771 27.04 -19.20 -1.26
N GLU A 772 27.29 -18.88 -2.52
CA GLU A 772 27.55 -19.83 -3.59
C GLU A 772 28.82 -19.44 -4.33
N ASP A 773 29.72 -20.40 -4.53
CA ASP A 773 30.90 -20.20 -5.39
C ASP A 773 30.44 -20.21 -6.85
N ILE A 774 30.68 -19.11 -7.56
CA ILE A 774 30.34 -18.96 -8.98
C ILE A 774 31.58 -18.99 -9.88
N GLY A 775 32.74 -19.33 -9.33
CA GLY A 775 34.01 -19.47 -10.03
C GLY A 775 34.73 -18.15 -10.27
N SER A 776 35.97 -18.24 -10.77
CA SER A 776 36.83 -17.08 -11.07
C SER A 776 37.03 -16.12 -9.90
N GLU A 777 37.24 -16.66 -8.69
CA GLU A 777 37.44 -15.85 -7.47
C GLU A 777 36.22 -14.99 -7.10
N ARG A 778 35.01 -15.46 -7.44
CA ARG A 778 33.74 -14.77 -7.17
C ARG A 778 32.76 -15.66 -6.43
N ILE A 779 31.95 -15.01 -5.61
CA ILE A 779 30.85 -15.61 -4.88
C ILE A 779 29.56 -14.86 -5.18
N ASP A 780 28.44 -15.56 -5.16
CA ASP A 780 27.12 -14.96 -5.12
C ASP A 780 26.64 -14.93 -3.67
N VAL A 781 26.36 -13.74 -3.17
CA VAL A 781 26.01 -13.50 -1.76
C VAL A 781 24.57 -13.05 -1.69
N TYR A 782 23.80 -13.73 -0.86
CA TYR A 782 22.46 -13.33 -0.48
C TYR A 782 22.39 -13.09 1.02
N VAL A 783 21.68 -12.03 1.43
CA VAL A 783 21.30 -11.75 2.82
C VAL A 783 19.93 -11.06 2.88
N ASP A 784 19.07 -11.49 3.82
CA ASP A 784 17.70 -10.99 4.01
C ASP A 784 17.57 -9.47 4.15
N SER A 785 18.61 -8.81 4.66
CA SER A 785 18.61 -7.37 4.86
C SER A 785 18.78 -6.55 3.58
N ILE A 786 19.50 -7.10 2.61
CA ILE A 786 19.72 -6.53 1.28
C ILE A 786 18.61 -7.00 0.35
N ASN A 787 18.19 -8.25 0.59
CA ASN A 787 17.15 -8.88 -0.16
C ASN A 787 17.48 -8.77 -1.67
N LYS A 788 18.73 -9.16 -2.03
CA LYS A 788 19.22 -9.37 -3.40
C LYS A 788 20.39 -10.35 -3.38
N ARG A 789 20.51 -11.21 -4.40
CA ARG A 789 21.77 -11.88 -4.76
C ARG A 789 22.74 -10.89 -5.40
N THR A 790 23.87 -10.65 -4.75
CA THR A 790 24.91 -9.75 -5.23
C THR A 790 26.19 -10.54 -5.49
N PRO A 791 26.73 -10.48 -6.72
CA PRO A 791 28.01 -11.08 -7.00
C PRO A 791 29.13 -10.24 -6.39
N GLU A 792 29.98 -10.86 -5.58
CA GLU A 792 31.11 -10.25 -4.89
C GLU A 792 32.42 -10.96 -5.27
N ASN A 793 33.53 -10.23 -5.36
CA ASN A 793 34.85 -10.83 -5.56
C ASN A 793 35.48 -11.19 -4.23
N LEU A 794 36.18 -12.32 -4.17
CA LEU A 794 36.93 -12.72 -2.99
C LEU A 794 38.10 -11.77 -2.75
N VAL A 795 38.19 -11.26 -1.52
CA VAL A 795 39.29 -10.38 -1.09
C VAL A 795 40.37 -11.21 -0.41
N ASP A 796 41.49 -11.39 -1.09
CA ASP A 796 42.72 -11.88 -0.48
C ASP A 796 43.34 -10.78 0.38
N PHE A 797 43.24 -10.94 1.69
CA PHE A 797 43.65 -9.92 2.65
C PHE A 797 45.18 -9.74 2.69
N ASP A 798 45.95 -10.82 2.49
CA ASP A 798 47.42 -10.74 2.44
C ASP A 798 47.86 -9.95 1.20
N ARG A 799 47.22 -10.22 0.05
CA ARG A 799 47.44 -9.44 -1.17
C ARG A 799 47.04 -7.98 -1.00
N LEU A 800 45.90 -7.69 -0.37
CA LEU A 800 45.45 -6.32 -0.09
C LEU A 800 46.47 -5.58 0.77
N GLN A 801 46.99 -6.24 1.81
CA GLN A 801 47.98 -5.67 2.70
C GLN A 801 49.29 -5.34 1.97
N ILE A 802 49.79 -6.24 1.13
CA ILE A 802 50.99 -5.98 0.31
C ILE A 802 50.77 -4.76 -0.59
N LEU A 803 49.62 -4.68 -1.29
CA LEU A 803 49.32 -3.56 -2.19
C LEU A 803 49.20 -2.20 -1.48
N LEU A 804 48.73 -2.20 -0.23
CA LEU A 804 48.67 -1.00 0.62
C LEU A 804 50.07 -0.62 1.13
N GLN A 805 50.89 -1.60 1.53
CA GLN A 805 52.28 -1.41 1.95
C GLN A 805 53.15 -0.83 0.84
N ASP A 806 53.02 -1.34 -0.38
CA ASP A 806 53.71 -0.82 -1.57
C ASP A 806 53.37 0.65 -1.86
N ARG A 807 52.24 1.15 -1.33
CA ARG A 807 51.79 2.54 -1.45
C ARG A 807 52.07 3.38 -0.19
N GLY A 808 52.85 2.85 0.74
CA GLY A 808 53.28 3.54 1.96
C GLY A 808 52.23 3.57 3.07
N LEU A 809 51.27 2.64 3.08
CA LEU A 809 50.36 2.40 4.20
C LEU A 809 50.78 1.15 4.97
N THR A 810 50.86 1.26 6.28
CA THR A 810 51.23 0.18 7.20
C THR A 810 50.04 -0.24 8.04
N LEU A 811 49.89 -1.55 8.25
CA LEU A 811 48.80 -2.09 9.04
C LEU A 811 49.01 -1.73 10.51
N GLU A 812 48.10 -0.93 11.08
CA GLU A 812 48.13 -0.58 12.49
C GLU A 812 47.40 -1.63 13.33
N SER A 813 46.23 -2.08 12.86
CA SER A 813 45.49 -3.17 13.50
C SER A 813 44.54 -3.87 12.54
N THR A 814 44.29 -5.15 12.79
CA THR A 814 43.26 -5.95 12.12
C THR A 814 42.54 -6.81 13.16
N GLY A 815 41.29 -7.16 12.89
CA GLY A 815 40.50 -8.04 13.75
C GLY A 815 39.44 -8.76 12.95
N THR A 816 39.23 -10.04 13.26
CA THR A 816 38.07 -10.78 12.74
C THR A 816 36.82 -10.34 13.49
N PHE A 817 35.65 -10.46 12.86
CA PHE A 817 34.39 -10.18 13.55
C PHE A 817 34.15 -11.16 14.71
N GLU A 818 34.66 -12.39 14.63
CA GLU A 818 34.63 -13.35 15.74
C GLU A 818 35.40 -12.84 16.96
N ASP A 819 36.59 -12.28 16.75
CA ASP A 819 37.39 -11.71 17.85
C ASP A 819 36.72 -10.48 18.46
N LEU A 820 36.18 -9.59 17.63
CA LEU A 820 35.48 -8.39 18.10
C LEU A 820 34.18 -8.72 18.85
N TYR A 821 33.52 -9.82 18.49
CA TYR A 821 32.29 -10.25 19.14
C TYR A 821 32.50 -10.64 20.61
N LYS A 822 33.72 -11.02 21.01
CA LYS A 822 34.06 -11.32 22.41
C LYS A 822 33.87 -10.11 23.33
N ASP A 823 34.03 -8.91 22.78
CA ASP A 823 33.87 -7.63 23.49
C ASP A 823 32.46 -7.03 23.32
N TYR A 824 31.58 -7.69 22.56
CA TYR A 824 30.23 -7.20 22.28
C TYR A 824 29.27 -7.48 23.44
N MET A 825 28.76 -6.40 24.04
CA MET A 825 27.85 -6.45 25.20
C MET A 825 26.37 -6.31 24.83
N GLY A 826 26.03 -6.37 23.53
CA GLY A 826 24.65 -6.28 23.06
C GLY A 826 23.89 -7.61 23.14
N LYS A 827 22.73 -7.68 22.47
CA LYS A 827 21.97 -8.94 22.38
C LYS A 827 22.79 -9.99 21.63
N PRO A 828 22.91 -11.22 22.14
CA PRO A 828 23.73 -12.23 21.48
C PRO A 828 23.13 -12.62 20.12
N MET A 829 24.00 -12.72 19.11
CA MET A 829 23.67 -13.33 17.82
C MET A 829 23.49 -14.83 17.99
N ASP A 830 22.56 -15.42 17.24
CA ASP A 830 22.45 -16.87 17.12
C ASP A 830 23.58 -17.46 16.25
N LYS A 831 23.66 -18.80 16.17
CA LYS A 831 24.71 -19.49 15.44
C LYS A 831 24.66 -19.24 13.93
N VAL A 832 23.46 -19.04 13.36
CA VAL A 832 23.26 -18.79 11.93
C VAL A 832 23.78 -17.40 11.58
N GLN A 833 23.46 -16.42 12.42
CA GLN A 833 23.96 -15.05 12.33
C GLN A 833 25.48 -14.99 12.50
N GLN A 834 26.02 -15.65 13.53
CA GLN A 834 27.47 -15.73 13.79
C GLN A 834 28.23 -16.31 12.59
N THR A 835 27.72 -17.40 12.00
CA THR A 835 28.39 -18.07 10.87
C THR A 835 28.63 -17.13 9.70
N PHE A 836 27.67 -16.26 9.38
CA PHE A 836 27.83 -15.27 8.32
C PHE A 836 28.65 -14.05 8.76
N SER A 837 28.38 -13.52 9.95
CA SER A 837 29.10 -12.36 10.48
C SER A 837 30.60 -12.61 10.57
N PHE A 838 31.02 -13.79 11.02
CA PHE A 838 32.41 -14.13 11.29
C PHE A 838 33.26 -14.36 10.04
N LEU A 839 32.64 -14.36 8.85
CA LEU A 839 33.36 -14.28 7.57
C LEU A 839 34.06 -12.92 7.38
N ASN A 840 33.67 -11.90 8.14
CA ASN A 840 34.17 -10.54 7.98
C ASN A 840 35.44 -10.28 8.80
N ARG A 841 36.32 -9.46 8.23
CA ARG A 841 37.51 -8.91 8.86
C ARG A 841 37.52 -7.39 8.70
N CYS A 842 37.96 -6.69 9.74
CA CYS A 842 38.23 -5.26 9.68
C CYS A 842 39.73 -4.95 9.67
N MET A 843 40.08 -3.79 9.14
CA MET A 843 41.44 -3.27 9.15
C MET A 843 41.48 -1.78 9.47
N ASN A 844 42.58 -1.36 10.06
CA ASN A 844 42.95 0.02 10.28
C ASN A 844 44.43 0.19 9.89
N GLN A 845 44.68 1.09 8.92
CA GLN A 845 45.96 1.31 8.27
C GLN A 845 46.41 2.75 8.52
N ARG A 846 47.71 2.95 8.77
CA ARG A 846 48.33 4.26 8.94
C ARG A 846 49.40 4.51 7.87
N PRO A 847 49.60 5.74 7.39
CA PRO A 847 50.84 6.09 6.67
C PRO A 847 52.05 5.62 7.47
N GLY A 848 53.02 4.99 6.80
CA GLY A 848 54.29 4.64 7.43
C GLY A 848 54.95 5.87 8.04
N ASP A 849 55.71 5.68 9.12
CA ASP A 849 56.59 6.74 9.62
C ASP A 849 57.60 7.07 8.51
N ASP A 850 57.93 8.35 8.32
CA ASP A 850 58.94 8.77 7.33
C ASP A 850 60.30 8.21 7.73
N GLU A 851 60.59 6.95 7.39
CA GLU A 851 61.89 6.33 7.61
C GLU A 851 62.86 6.76 6.51
N TRP A 852 63.80 7.63 6.88
CA TRP A 852 64.97 7.93 6.08
C TRP A 852 65.89 6.71 6.07
N PHE A 853 65.92 5.96 4.96
CA PHE A 853 66.94 4.95 4.76
C PHE A 853 68.23 5.62 4.31
N CYS A 854 69.24 5.56 5.18
CA CYS A 854 70.60 6.01 4.91
C CYS A 854 71.45 4.76 4.64
N SER A 855 71.81 4.53 3.37
CA SER A 855 72.74 3.44 3.02
C SER A 855 74.12 4.03 2.76
N ALA A 856 75.12 3.54 3.49
CA ALA A 856 76.52 3.88 3.27
C ALA A 856 77.15 2.78 2.42
N HIS A 857 77.70 3.14 1.26
CA HIS A 857 78.46 2.22 0.41
C HIS A 857 79.88 2.75 0.20
N LYS A 858 80.79 1.81 -0.03
CA LYS A 858 82.22 2.08 -0.17
C LYS A 858 82.71 1.44 -1.47
N GLU A 859 82.92 2.26 -2.48
CA GLU A 859 83.62 1.91 -3.72
C GLU A 859 84.86 2.80 -3.85
N ASP A 860 85.98 2.21 -4.26
CA ASP A 860 87.29 2.87 -4.45
C ASP A 860 87.78 3.75 -3.28
N GLY A 861 87.51 3.30 -2.05
CA GLY A 861 88.07 3.91 -0.84
C GLY A 861 87.40 5.22 -0.38
N LYS A 862 86.36 5.70 -1.07
CA LYS A 862 85.54 6.84 -0.64
C LYS A 862 84.21 6.35 -0.05
N LEU A 863 83.76 7.00 1.04
CA LEU A 863 82.49 6.70 1.70
C LEU A 863 81.38 7.52 1.01
N GLY A 864 80.49 6.84 0.29
CA GLY A 864 79.28 7.43 -0.26
C GLY A 864 78.11 7.19 0.69
N ILE A 865 77.35 8.25 1.01
CA ILE A 865 76.10 8.17 1.78
C ILE A 865 74.97 8.47 0.80
N SER A 866 74.11 7.49 0.49
CA SER A 866 72.87 7.75 -0.24
C SER A 866 71.70 7.92 0.73
N TYR A 867 71.02 9.06 0.61
CA TYR A 867 69.71 9.26 1.20
C TYR A 867 68.66 8.88 0.16
N SER A 868 67.98 7.77 0.38
CA SER A 868 66.79 7.40 -0.42
C SER A 868 65.55 7.78 0.37
N ALA A 869 64.96 8.93 0.03
CA ALA A 869 63.63 9.29 0.47
C ALA A 869 62.61 8.58 -0.44
N PHE A 870 61.85 7.62 0.08
CA PHE A 870 60.61 7.20 -0.59
C PHE A 870 59.60 8.33 -0.44
N MET A 871 59.65 9.32 -1.34
CA MET A 871 58.64 10.37 -1.38
C MET A 871 57.30 9.79 -1.84
N SER A 872 56.32 9.79 -0.94
CA SER A 872 54.91 9.77 -1.31
C SER A 872 54.49 11.14 -1.83
N LEU A 873 54.71 11.43 -3.12
CA LEU A 873 54.09 12.56 -3.82
C LEU A 873 53.65 12.12 -5.23
N PRO A 874 52.37 12.28 -5.62
CA PRO A 874 51.88 11.93 -6.98
C PRO A 874 52.36 12.86 -8.10
N LYS A 875 53.31 13.78 -7.85
CA LYS A 875 53.76 14.78 -8.83
C LYS A 875 55.26 15.05 -8.70
N LEU A 876 56.08 14.14 -9.23
CA LEU A 876 57.35 14.39 -9.94
C LEU A 876 57.89 13.03 -10.41
N ARG A 877 58.32 12.94 -11.68
CA ARG A 877 59.07 11.78 -12.19
C ARG A 877 60.41 11.70 -11.46
N PRO A 878 61.00 10.52 -11.23
CA PRO A 878 62.33 10.43 -10.64
C PRO A 878 63.35 11.11 -11.56
N LEU A 879 63.91 12.22 -11.10
CA LEU A 879 65.11 12.80 -11.68
C LEU A 879 66.29 12.04 -11.07
N VAL A 880 66.94 11.18 -11.84
CA VAL A 880 68.24 10.63 -11.44
C VAL A 880 69.28 11.71 -11.73
N MET A 881 69.66 12.47 -10.71
CA MET A 881 70.83 13.36 -10.81
C MET A 881 72.09 12.51 -10.61
N ARG A 882 72.85 12.28 -11.69
CA ARG A 882 74.28 11.97 -11.57
C ARG A 882 75.01 13.28 -11.36
N SER A 883 75.66 13.45 -10.21
CA SER A 883 76.73 14.45 -10.08
C SER A 883 78.06 13.75 -10.30
N ASP A 884 78.52 13.67 -11.55
CA ASP A 884 79.90 13.28 -11.85
C ASP A 884 80.85 14.50 -11.81
N VAL A 885 80.44 15.60 -11.17
CA VAL A 885 81.22 16.85 -11.10
C VAL A 885 81.09 17.43 -9.70
N ASP A 886 82.23 17.64 -9.03
CA ASP A 886 82.31 18.45 -7.81
C ASP A 886 81.61 19.78 -8.06
N ILE A 887 80.63 20.16 -7.24
CA ILE A 887 79.90 21.43 -7.37
C ILE A 887 80.77 22.53 -6.71
N PRO A 888 81.32 23.50 -7.45
CA PRO A 888 81.75 24.75 -6.86
C PRO A 888 80.62 25.77 -7.09
N ASP A 889 79.99 26.20 -5.99
CA ASP A 889 79.09 27.35 -5.88
C ASP A 889 77.57 27.08 -5.94
N ASP A 890 76.87 27.46 -4.85
CA ASP A 890 75.46 27.23 -4.52
C ASP A 890 74.53 28.35 -5.05
N SER A 891 74.88 28.96 -6.19
CA SER A 891 74.07 30.05 -6.74
C SER A 891 72.85 29.53 -7.52
N PRO A 892 71.68 30.20 -7.45
CA PRO A 892 70.45 29.79 -8.18
C PRO A 892 70.59 29.74 -9.71
N GLU A 893 71.59 30.44 -10.27
CA GLU A 893 71.83 30.53 -11.71
C GLU A 893 72.52 29.27 -12.29
N ALA A 894 73.20 28.48 -11.45
CA ALA A 894 73.82 27.22 -11.85
C ALA A 894 72.78 26.10 -12.09
N TRP A 895 71.67 26.13 -11.36
CA TRP A 895 70.57 25.16 -11.46
C TRP A 895 69.77 25.27 -12.77
N LEU A 896 69.76 26.44 -13.40
CA LEU A 896 68.99 26.72 -14.62
C LEU A 896 69.67 26.22 -15.92
N LYS A 897 70.90 25.68 -15.85
CA LYS A 897 71.68 25.26 -17.03
C LYS A 897 71.74 23.75 -17.28
N GLN A 898 71.00 22.93 -16.54
CA GLN A 898 71.02 21.48 -16.74
C GLN A 898 69.93 21.03 -17.71
N GLU A 899 70.31 20.34 -18.79
CA GLU A 899 69.36 19.72 -19.73
C GLU A 899 68.96 18.30 -19.28
N PRO A 900 67.68 17.90 -19.43
CA PRO A 900 67.20 16.58 -19.02
C PRO A 900 67.68 15.46 -19.96
N TYR A 901 68.17 14.35 -19.38
CA TYR A 901 68.54 13.12 -20.09
C TYR A 901 67.38 12.11 -20.05
N ASP A 902 66.98 11.58 -21.22
CA ASP A 902 65.92 10.58 -21.38
C ASP A 902 66.53 9.16 -21.45
N THR A 903 66.05 8.24 -20.61
CA THR A 903 66.57 6.85 -20.52
C THR A 903 65.84 5.86 -21.43
N HIS A 904 64.97 6.28 -22.35
CA HIS A 904 64.26 5.38 -23.29
C HIS A 904 65.07 4.94 -24.54
N GLN A 905 66.36 4.65 -24.40
CA GLN A 905 67.08 3.82 -25.38
C GLN A 905 67.81 2.67 -24.66
N GLY A 906 67.13 1.54 -24.51
CA GLY A 906 67.76 0.34 -23.97
C GLY A 906 66.82 -0.76 -23.47
N ALA A 907 65.84 -1.16 -24.26
CA ALA A 907 65.21 -2.48 -24.15
C ALA A 907 64.46 -2.80 -25.46
N LEU A 908 65.21 -3.33 -26.42
CA LEU A 908 64.71 -4.25 -27.44
C LEU A 908 64.94 -5.66 -26.93
#